data_AF-A0A8K0TGC2-F1
#
_entry.id   AF-A0A8K0TGC2-F1
#
_cell.length_a   1.000
_cell.length_b   1.000
_cell.length_c   1.000
_cell.angle_alpha   90.00
_cell.angle_beta   90.00
_cell.angle_gamma   90.00
#
_symmetry.space_group_name_H-M   'P 1'
#
loop_
_entity.id
_entity.type
_entity.pdbx_description
1 polymer ?
#
loop_
_entity_poly.entity_id
_entity_poly.type
_entity_poly.pdbx_seq_one_letter_code
_entity_poly.pdbx_strand_id
1 'polypeptide(L)'
;MGVSSTPVRLGSVRALNHHFVARRLHFSLGTSSSSAVSHTNVFRCPYSSSTSSSSPSPPPQVAAGTSTASTSAPAPAPLPTSPSLPPSLPLRSSTAAAAAHIERYLHRYPSEAQMAYPYHSASSSDISTPRSVSPASASVLSARSSHTSISKRMSISSRRMTDLNPMSSVDVAAIEDKMKAAALDQHRGYASSTFGEVQQPRETTQVPEDVACGYQVLREPLWNKGLAFTPEDRINRNLTGLLPHTMESLETQCQRAMKMINSRQTPIDKYLYLSSLKTQNVDLFYRLLIDHVRELMPLVYTPTIGDVCLQYSTLYTRPEALYISIKQRKSIRTMLRNWPYPNPEICVVTDGSRILGLGDLGVNGVGISIGKLALYTAAAGVHPSRTMPIVLDTGTANEDNLKDPLYLGLRSKRVPVSVQREFMDEFMEAAADVYPNMVVQFEDFETEKAFNYLDRYRNKYRCFNDDVQGTGAVVLGGYIGAVNLSGVPLEEQRLVFMGAGSAGVGVAKQLVEYYTRRGLSEKEARDKFWLVDTKGLVTSDRGDRLAEHKKYFMRTDNNGRQFRSLEEVIEYVRPSALVGLTATFGVFTESIVRGLKASVDAGGLGRRPILFPLSNPLTKAECTFEQAVQWTDGSVIFASGSPFASFTSKSIDGESITYHPNQGNNVYVFPGLGLGAILAKATRITDEMVYTSAASLAESLNSEEIHKGLIYPAIERVRDASLIVCREVMKAARREGVSELPEEQWVEWEEWGDVALTAYIKEKMYDPMSFGTERARF
;
A
#
# COMPACT_ATOMS: atom_id res chain seq x y z
N MET A 1 -55.95 -4.09 58.83
CA MET A 1 -55.85 -5.54 59.17
C MET A 1 -54.60 -6.06 58.47
N GLY A 2 -53.58 -6.60 59.15
CA GLY A 2 -53.33 -6.69 60.60
C GLY A 2 -52.00 -7.41 60.90
N VAL A 3 -51.60 -7.43 62.19
CA VAL A 3 -50.49 -8.24 62.79
C VAL A 3 -49.07 -7.82 62.30
N SER A 4 -48.12 -7.29 63.09
CA SER A 4 -47.49 -7.72 64.37
C SER A 4 -46.57 -8.96 64.18
N SER A 5 -45.40 -9.16 64.81
CA SER A 5 -44.68 -8.43 65.88
C SER A 5 -43.16 -8.74 65.90
N THR A 6 -42.38 -7.91 66.59
CA THR A 6 -40.97 -8.10 67.08
C THR A 6 -40.87 -9.12 68.25
N PRO A 7 -39.68 -9.47 68.85
CA PRO A 7 -38.30 -8.90 68.75
C PRO A 7 -37.23 -9.89 68.18
N VAL A 8 -36.02 -10.23 68.68
CA VAL A 8 -35.39 -10.33 70.04
C VAL A 8 -33.99 -9.64 70.11
N ARG A 9 -32.92 -10.32 70.59
CA ARG A 9 -31.49 -9.94 70.82
C ARG A 9 -30.64 -11.25 70.80
N LEU A 10 -29.30 -11.35 70.88
CA LEU A 10 -28.15 -10.52 71.33
C LEU A 10 -26.98 -10.66 70.31
N GLY A 11 -25.85 -9.92 70.33
CA GLY A 11 -25.35 -8.83 71.19
C GLY A 11 -23.87 -8.48 70.90
N SER A 12 -23.25 -7.62 71.73
CA SER A 12 -21.87 -7.06 71.60
C SER A 12 -21.68 -6.07 70.43
N VAL A 13 -20.97 -4.92 70.43
CA VAL A 13 -20.48 -3.88 71.38
C VAL A 13 -19.18 -3.30 70.77
N ARG A 14 -19.17 -1.99 70.44
CA ARG A 14 -18.07 -0.98 70.31
C ARG A 14 -16.66 -1.38 69.75
N ALA A 15 -15.87 -0.51 69.09
CA ALA A 15 -16.05 0.78 68.40
C ALA A 15 -14.68 1.26 67.80
N LEU A 16 -14.71 2.29 66.93
CA LEU A 16 -13.61 3.22 66.53
C LEU A 16 -12.47 2.76 65.58
N ASN A 17 -12.35 3.54 64.49
CA ASN A 17 -11.16 4.07 63.78
C ASN A 17 -9.86 3.25 63.61
N HIS A 18 -9.37 3.15 62.35
CA HIS A 18 -8.17 3.91 61.92
C HIS A 18 -8.00 4.01 60.39
N HIS A 19 -6.93 4.72 59.96
CA HIS A 19 -6.66 5.24 58.62
C HIS A 19 -6.38 4.18 57.53
N PHE A 20 -6.50 4.63 56.26
CA PHE A 20 -5.49 4.33 55.24
C PHE A 20 -4.79 5.61 54.79
N VAL A 21 -3.52 5.50 54.37
CA VAL A 21 -2.60 6.65 54.20
C VAL A 21 -2.26 6.88 52.73
N ALA A 22 -2.50 8.11 52.25
CA ALA A 22 -1.95 8.57 50.97
C ALA A 22 -0.56 9.20 51.18
N ARG A 23 0.47 8.73 50.47
CA ARG A 23 1.79 9.38 50.43
C ARG A 23 1.96 10.19 49.14
N ARG A 24 1.80 11.50 49.24
CA ARG A 24 2.54 12.44 48.37
C ARG A 24 3.89 12.72 49.02
N LEU A 25 4.94 12.86 48.22
CA LEU A 25 6.22 13.44 48.63
C LEU A 25 6.62 14.49 47.59
N HIS A 26 6.57 15.76 48.00
CA HIS A 26 7.38 16.80 47.38
C HIS A 26 8.77 16.76 48.01
N PHE A 27 9.81 17.04 47.22
CA PHE A 27 11.04 17.64 47.71
C PHE A 27 11.46 18.78 46.78
N SER A 28 12.14 19.78 47.33
CA SER A 28 12.53 20.99 46.62
C SER A 28 14.00 21.28 46.81
N LEU A 29 14.68 21.58 45.70
CA LEU A 29 15.89 22.39 45.53
C LEU A 29 16.91 22.47 46.69
N GLY A 30 18.11 21.95 46.43
CA GLY A 30 19.35 22.28 47.16
C GLY A 30 20.54 22.23 46.20
N THR A 31 21.34 23.29 46.14
CA THR A 31 22.41 23.49 45.15
C THR A 31 23.81 23.22 45.71
N SER A 32 24.65 22.49 44.98
CA SER A 32 26.12 22.63 45.05
C SER A 32 26.81 22.09 43.79
N SER A 33 28.09 22.41 43.65
CA SER A 33 28.82 22.52 42.39
C SER A 33 29.81 21.38 42.07
N SER A 34 30.39 21.51 40.87
CA SER A 34 31.82 21.33 40.53
C SER A 34 32.41 19.96 40.11
N SER A 35 33.06 20.05 38.93
CA SER A 35 34.29 19.36 38.48
C SER A 35 34.29 17.86 38.22
N ALA A 36 34.74 17.50 37.01
CA ALA A 36 35.07 16.14 36.58
C ALA A 36 36.51 15.75 36.94
N VAL A 37 36.75 14.44 37.11
CA VAL A 37 38.05 13.79 36.95
C VAL A 37 37.85 12.45 36.23
N SER A 38 38.69 12.14 35.26
CA SER A 38 38.78 10.85 34.59
C SER A 38 39.79 9.93 35.28
N HIS A 39 39.57 8.60 35.32
CA HIS A 39 40.57 7.63 34.82
C HIS A 39 40.11 6.17 34.82
N THR A 40 40.76 5.40 33.95
CA THR A 40 40.79 3.94 33.85
C THR A 40 41.58 3.27 34.98
N ASN A 41 41.13 2.14 35.54
CA ASN A 41 41.77 0.82 35.24
C ASN A 41 41.21 -0.42 35.98
N VAL A 42 41.50 -1.55 35.34
CA VAL A 42 41.44 -2.96 35.79
C VAL A 42 42.05 -3.22 37.17
N PHE A 43 41.48 -4.14 37.96
CA PHE A 43 42.27 -5.06 38.82
C PHE A 43 41.60 -6.43 39.02
N ARG A 44 42.39 -7.42 39.50
CA ARG A 44 42.07 -8.85 39.63
C ARG A 44 41.94 -9.34 41.09
N CYS A 45 41.46 -10.58 41.22
CA CYS A 45 41.35 -11.43 42.41
C CYS A 45 42.61 -11.51 43.31
N PRO A 46 42.46 -12.08 44.51
CA PRO A 46 42.79 -13.50 44.73
C PRO A 46 41.54 -14.33 45.17
N TYR A 47 41.54 -15.63 45.52
CA TYR A 47 42.65 -16.51 45.95
C TYR A 47 42.49 -18.01 45.53
N SER A 48 42.53 -18.96 46.47
CA SER A 48 42.76 -20.42 46.38
C SER A 48 41.83 -21.20 47.34
N SER A 49 41.65 -22.53 47.37
CA SER A 49 41.96 -23.74 46.54
C SER A 49 41.14 -24.93 47.17
N SER A 50 41.03 -26.19 46.69
CA SER A 50 41.95 -27.08 45.94
C SER A 50 41.25 -28.39 45.44
N THR A 51 41.76 -28.99 44.34
CA THR A 51 41.80 -30.47 44.00
C THR A 51 40.50 -31.33 43.93
N SER A 52 40.32 -32.34 43.04
CA SER A 52 41.11 -32.82 41.87
C SER A 52 40.38 -33.87 41.00
N SER A 53 40.71 -33.88 39.69
CA SER A 53 40.88 -35.04 38.77
C SER A 53 39.74 -36.06 38.39
N SER A 54 39.36 -35.99 37.11
CA SER A 54 39.27 -37.08 36.08
C SER A 54 38.19 -38.18 36.07
N SER A 55 37.68 -38.41 34.84
CA SER A 55 36.79 -39.49 34.34
C SER A 55 37.53 -40.75 33.84
N PRO A 56 36.82 -41.86 33.58
CA PRO A 56 36.95 -42.55 32.27
C PRO A 56 35.65 -43.18 31.71
N SER A 57 35.77 -43.89 30.56
CA SER A 57 34.69 -44.43 29.70
C SER A 57 34.57 -45.99 29.77
N PRO A 58 33.63 -46.69 29.07
CA PRO A 58 33.24 -48.10 29.31
C PRO A 58 34.05 -49.15 28.50
N PRO A 59 33.96 -50.47 28.81
CA PRO A 59 33.06 -51.45 28.12
C PRO A 59 32.64 -52.64 29.08
N PRO A 60 32.38 -53.93 28.71
CA PRO A 60 32.09 -54.64 27.45
C PRO A 60 30.86 -55.63 27.49
N GLN A 61 30.77 -56.59 26.56
CA GLN A 61 29.77 -57.69 26.43
C GLN A 61 30.25 -59.05 27.01
N VAL A 62 29.35 -60.06 27.17
CA VAL A 62 29.49 -61.52 26.84
C VAL A 62 28.21 -62.32 27.23
N ALA A 63 28.06 -63.60 26.82
CA ALA A 63 26.79 -64.30 26.54
C ALA A 63 26.47 -65.60 27.35
N ALA A 64 25.32 -66.24 27.00
CA ALA A 64 24.99 -67.69 27.01
C ALA A 64 24.11 -68.33 28.12
N GLY A 65 23.30 -69.35 27.71
CA GLY A 65 22.53 -70.31 28.55
C GLY A 65 20.99 -70.28 28.33
N THR A 66 20.36 -71.13 27.50
CA THR A 66 19.87 -72.53 27.73
C THR A 66 18.92 -72.71 28.94
N SER A 67 17.79 -73.44 28.90
CA SER A 67 17.01 -74.16 27.85
C SER A 67 15.66 -74.64 28.48
N THR A 68 14.66 -75.31 27.87
CA THR A 68 14.51 -76.01 26.56
C THR A 68 13.39 -75.36 25.68
N ALA A 69 12.29 -75.91 25.14
CA ALA A 69 11.57 -77.21 25.20
C ALA A 69 10.99 -77.60 23.80
N SER A 70 9.89 -78.37 23.72
CA SER A 70 9.33 -78.93 22.46
C SER A 70 7.79 -78.87 22.41
N THR A 71 7.16 -78.48 21.29
CA THR A 71 6.85 -79.32 20.10
C THR A 71 6.15 -78.43 19.03
N SER A 72 6.05 -78.76 17.73
CA SER A 72 6.55 -79.84 16.86
C SER A 72 6.57 -79.36 15.38
N ALA A 73 6.69 -80.26 14.38
CA ALA A 73 6.68 -79.98 12.93
C ALA A 73 6.14 -81.24 12.16
N PRO A 74 5.97 -81.29 10.81
CA PRO A 74 6.96 -80.94 9.77
C PRO A 74 6.45 -80.13 8.54
N ALA A 75 7.37 -79.81 7.61
CA ALA A 75 7.16 -79.08 6.33
C ALA A 75 7.31 -80.05 5.10
N PRO A 76 7.83 -79.76 3.86
CA PRO A 76 8.73 -78.65 3.39
C PRO A 76 8.52 -78.03 1.97
N ALA A 77 9.02 -76.78 1.79
CA ALA A 77 9.93 -76.22 0.74
C ALA A 77 9.76 -76.52 -0.79
N PRO A 78 10.54 -75.90 -1.74
CA PRO A 78 11.58 -74.84 -1.63
C PRO A 78 11.46 -73.63 -2.62
N LEU A 79 12.44 -72.72 -2.59
CA LEU A 79 12.71 -71.67 -3.59
C LEU A 79 13.65 -72.16 -4.72
N PRO A 80 13.69 -71.46 -5.88
CA PRO A 80 15.00 -71.15 -6.47
C PRO A 80 15.16 -69.73 -7.07
N THR A 81 16.43 -69.43 -7.36
CA THR A 81 17.12 -68.22 -7.83
C THR A 81 16.65 -67.51 -9.12
N SER A 82 17.09 -66.25 -9.28
CA SER A 82 16.96 -65.38 -10.46
C SER A 82 17.86 -65.74 -11.67
N PRO A 83 17.43 -65.42 -12.90
CA PRO A 83 18.28 -65.36 -14.09
C PRO A 83 18.36 -63.96 -14.75
N SER A 84 19.21 -63.84 -15.79
CA SER A 84 19.69 -62.62 -16.46
C SER A 84 18.83 -62.06 -17.61
N LEU A 85 19.10 -60.80 -18.00
CA LEU A 85 18.74 -60.19 -19.30
C LEU A 85 19.20 -61.07 -20.50
N PRO A 86 18.40 -61.17 -21.58
CA PRO A 86 18.70 -60.48 -22.84
C PRO A 86 17.41 -60.13 -23.68
N PRO A 87 17.49 -59.76 -24.98
CA PRO A 87 18.22 -58.66 -25.61
C PRO A 87 17.27 -57.66 -26.33
N SER A 88 17.84 -56.62 -26.96
CA SER A 88 17.08 -55.62 -27.73
C SER A 88 16.72 -56.06 -29.16
N LEU A 89 15.50 -55.71 -29.60
CA LEU A 89 15.03 -55.76 -30.99
C LEU A 89 14.14 -54.52 -31.32
N PRO A 90 13.92 -54.18 -32.61
CA PRO A 90 14.04 -52.77 -33.02
C PRO A 90 12.74 -51.96 -33.11
N LEU A 91 12.90 -50.63 -32.98
CA LEU A 91 11.94 -49.61 -33.43
C LEU A 91 11.62 -49.78 -34.92
N ARG A 92 10.36 -50.02 -35.25
CA ARG A 92 9.85 -49.85 -36.62
C ARG A 92 9.47 -48.40 -36.87
N SER A 93 9.90 -47.87 -38.01
CA SER A 93 9.54 -46.53 -38.48
C SER A 93 8.08 -46.47 -38.97
N SER A 94 7.41 -45.36 -38.67
CA SER A 94 6.11 -44.97 -39.23
C SER A 94 6.07 -43.47 -39.59
N THR A 95 7.21 -42.94 -40.05
CA THR A 95 7.36 -41.57 -40.57
C THR A 95 6.68 -41.41 -41.92
N ALA A 96 5.34 -41.45 -41.94
CA ALA A 96 4.51 -41.44 -43.15
C ALA A 96 3.19 -40.67 -42.98
N ALA A 97 3.15 -39.64 -42.12
CA ALA A 97 1.95 -38.81 -41.91
C ALA A 97 2.22 -37.30 -41.70
N ALA A 98 3.46 -36.87 -41.42
CA ALA A 98 3.78 -35.50 -40.99
C ALA A 98 4.57 -34.66 -42.01
N ALA A 99 4.65 -35.10 -43.28
CA ALA A 99 5.53 -34.52 -44.30
C ALA A 99 4.77 -33.85 -45.47
N ALA A 100 3.61 -33.23 -45.21
CA ALA A 100 2.71 -32.71 -46.25
C ALA A 100 2.19 -31.27 -46.01
N HIS A 101 2.87 -30.46 -45.18
CA HIS A 101 2.43 -29.09 -44.90
C HIS A 101 3.52 -28.02 -44.68
N ILE A 102 4.80 -28.35 -44.87
CA ILE A 102 5.93 -27.39 -44.70
C ILE A 102 6.80 -27.36 -45.96
N GLU A 103 6.16 -27.20 -47.14
CA GLU A 103 6.86 -27.13 -48.44
C GLU A 103 6.27 -26.03 -49.35
N ARG A 104 5.93 -24.86 -48.78
CA ARG A 104 5.34 -23.73 -49.53
C ARG A 104 5.85 -22.33 -49.22
N TYR A 105 6.86 -22.16 -48.34
CA TYR A 105 7.24 -20.82 -47.86
C TYR A 105 8.75 -20.49 -47.76
N LEU A 106 9.63 -21.26 -48.41
CA LEU A 106 11.09 -20.97 -48.43
C LEU A 106 11.68 -20.97 -49.85
N HIS A 107 11.29 -19.99 -50.67
CA HIS A 107 12.05 -19.63 -51.89
C HIS A 107 11.87 -18.14 -52.24
N ARG A 108 12.78 -17.28 -51.74
CA ARG A 108 13.21 -16.00 -52.36
C ARG A 108 14.32 -15.33 -51.52
N TYR A 109 15.57 -15.48 -51.95
CA TYR A 109 16.53 -14.42 -52.33
C TYR A 109 17.95 -15.04 -52.42
N PRO A 110 18.88 -14.48 -53.25
CA PRO A 110 20.07 -15.20 -53.69
C PRO A 110 21.36 -14.89 -52.91
N SER A 111 22.26 -15.89 -52.90
CA SER A 111 23.72 -15.84 -52.73
C SER A 111 24.40 -14.52 -52.34
N GLU A 112 25.02 -14.50 -51.17
CA GLU A 112 26.14 -13.60 -50.86
C GLU A 112 27.45 -14.12 -51.47
N ALA A 113 28.37 -13.20 -51.79
CA ALA A 113 29.71 -13.52 -52.30
C ALA A 113 30.78 -13.30 -51.22
N GLN A 114 31.84 -14.11 -51.24
CA GLN A 114 32.95 -14.02 -50.30
C GLN A 114 33.83 -12.79 -50.57
N MET A 115 34.15 -12.02 -49.53
CA MET A 115 35.42 -11.29 -49.41
C MET A 115 35.88 -11.28 -47.94
N ALA A 116 37.20 -11.15 -47.73
CA ALA A 116 37.84 -11.36 -46.44
C ALA A 116 39.01 -10.37 -46.22
N TYR A 117 39.57 -10.41 -45.00
CA TYR A 117 40.76 -9.67 -44.51
C TYR A 117 40.55 -8.17 -44.18
N PRO A 118 41.37 -7.58 -43.28
CA PRO A 118 42.05 -8.19 -42.12
C PRO A 118 41.90 -7.38 -40.80
N TYR A 119 42.36 -7.97 -39.69
CA TYR A 119 42.63 -7.25 -38.43
C TYR A 119 43.76 -6.23 -38.60
N HIS A 120 43.66 -5.08 -37.91
CA HIS A 120 44.80 -4.28 -37.46
C HIS A 120 44.49 -3.60 -36.11
N SER A 121 45.54 -3.32 -35.33
CA SER A 121 45.45 -2.88 -33.93
C SER A 121 46.34 -1.67 -33.62
N ALA A 122 45.74 -0.59 -33.15
CA ALA A 122 46.33 0.50 -32.38
C ALA A 122 45.20 1.10 -31.51
N SER A 123 45.33 1.38 -30.21
CA SER A 123 46.41 2.04 -29.45
C SER A 123 46.41 3.56 -29.55
N SER A 124 45.59 4.19 -28.71
CA SER A 124 45.91 5.47 -28.04
C SER A 124 44.98 5.70 -26.86
N SER A 125 45.54 5.86 -25.66
CA SER A 125 44.92 6.74 -24.65
C SER A 125 45.18 8.20 -25.05
N ASP A 126 44.36 9.14 -24.56
CA ASP A 126 44.84 10.13 -23.58
C ASP A 126 43.74 11.10 -23.15
N ILE A 127 43.99 11.78 -22.02
CA ILE A 127 43.05 12.65 -21.31
C ILE A 127 43.40 14.11 -21.60
N SER A 128 42.40 14.95 -21.88
CA SER A 128 42.55 16.41 -21.73
C SER A 128 41.22 17.17 -21.55
N THR A 129 41.20 18.01 -20.53
CA THR A 129 40.30 19.15 -20.25
C THR A 129 41.15 20.18 -19.45
N PRO A 130 40.70 21.40 -19.06
CA PRO A 130 39.38 22.03 -19.22
C PRO A 130 39.45 23.53 -19.67
N ARG A 131 38.40 24.31 -19.34
CA ARG A 131 38.20 25.78 -19.40
C ARG A 131 37.57 26.31 -20.70
N SER A 132 36.46 27.07 -20.76
CA SER A 132 35.63 27.90 -19.85
C SER A 132 35.86 29.43 -19.92
N VAL A 133 34.93 30.16 -20.57
CA VAL A 133 34.45 31.50 -20.14
C VAL A 133 33.01 31.75 -20.66
N SER A 134 32.31 32.68 -20.03
CA SER A 134 31.03 33.32 -20.44
C SER A 134 31.14 34.84 -20.08
N PRO A 135 30.11 35.72 -20.17
CA PRO A 135 28.77 35.62 -20.77
C PRO A 135 28.35 36.89 -21.61
N ALA A 136 27.06 36.94 -21.95
CA ALA A 136 26.17 38.13 -22.02
C ALA A 136 26.31 39.20 -23.14
N SER A 137 25.18 39.46 -23.84
CA SER A 137 24.36 40.69 -23.72
C SER A 137 23.23 40.75 -24.77
N ALA A 138 22.27 41.68 -24.64
CA ALA A 138 21.02 41.68 -25.43
C ALA A 138 20.73 42.99 -26.20
N SER A 139 20.03 42.86 -27.34
CA SER A 139 19.11 43.85 -27.95
C SER A 139 18.41 43.16 -29.15
N VAL A 140 17.14 43.33 -29.57
CA VAL A 140 15.99 44.22 -29.30
C VAL A 140 15.54 44.92 -30.60
N LEU A 141 14.25 44.76 -30.93
CA LEU A 141 13.40 45.49 -31.89
C LEU A 141 13.53 45.28 -33.42
N SER A 142 12.33 45.20 -34.03
CA SER A 142 11.91 45.82 -35.32
C SER A 142 12.38 45.21 -36.66
N ALA A 143 11.58 45.19 -37.75
CA ALA A 143 10.12 45.20 -37.97
C ALA A 143 9.81 44.96 -39.47
N ARG A 144 8.55 44.70 -39.82
CA ARG A 144 7.88 45.00 -41.12
C ARG A 144 8.62 44.59 -42.42
N SER A 145 8.25 43.48 -43.05
CA SER A 145 7.12 43.33 -43.99
C SER A 145 7.29 44.01 -45.37
N SER A 146 7.18 43.22 -46.44
CA SER A 146 6.81 43.68 -47.79
C SER A 146 6.20 42.53 -48.60
N HIS A 147 4.99 42.72 -49.15
CA HIS A 147 4.49 41.88 -50.23
C HIS A 147 4.99 42.41 -51.57
N THR A 148 5.27 41.53 -52.54
CA THR A 148 5.08 41.83 -53.97
C THR A 148 4.61 40.57 -54.71
N SER A 149 3.60 40.74 -55.56
CA SER A 149 3.05 39.74 -56.49
C SER A 149 3.71 39.84 -57.87
N ILE A 150 3.15 39.18 -58.91
CA ILE A 150 3.52 39.19 -60.37
C ILE A 150 4.50 38.05 -60.73
N SER A 151 4.27 37.20 -61.76
CA SER A 151 3.09 36.99 -62.60
C SER A 151 3.05 35.62 -63.29
N LYS A 152 1.92 35.29 -63.96
CA LYS A 152 1.74 34.09 -64.78
C LYS A 152 2.71 34.00 -65.96
N ARG A 153 3.19 32.78 -66.24
CA ARG A 153 3.31 32.24 -67.61
C ARG A 153 2.83 30.79 -67.63
N MET A 154 2.15 30.40 -68.71
CA MET A 154 1.87 28.98 -69.00
C MET A 154 2.91 28.46 -69.98
N SER A 155 3.27 27.18 -69.83
CA SER A 155 3.94 26.38 -70.86
C SER A 155 3.37 24.97 -70.82
N ILE A 156 3.29 24.32 -71.98
CA ILE A 156 2.68 22.99 -72.15
C ILE A 156 3.77 21.94 -72.36
N SER A 157 3.46 20.70 -71.96
CA SER A 157 4.14 19.45 -72.29
C SER A 157 5.65 19.33 -72.00
N SER A 158 5.97 18.59 -70.93
CA SER A 158 6.86 17.43 -71.05
C SER A 158 6.56 16.42 -69.95
N ARG A 159 6.24 15.17 -70.30
CA ARG A 159 6.26 14.06 -69.32
C ARG A 159 7.72 13.73 -69.01
N ARG A 160 8.17 13.99 -67.77
CA ARG A 160 9.29 13.29 -67.15
C ARG A 160 8.84 12.77 -65.80
N MET A 161 9.29 11.56 -65.46
CA MET A 161 9.18 11.02 -64.12
C MET A 161 10.38 11.52 -63.32
N THR A 162 10.11 12.19 -62.20
CA THR A 162 11.09 12.50 -61.16
C THR A 162 10.40 12.50 -59.80
N ASP A 163 11.05 11.86 -58.85
CA ASP A 163 11.02 12.13 -57.41
C ASP A 163 9.71 11.92 -56.64
N LEU A 164 9.69 10.77 -55.95
CA LEU A 164 8.92 10.56 -54.72
C LEU A 164 9.28 11.67 -53.71
N ASN A 165 8.36 12.59 -53.45
CA ASN A 165 8.50 13.54 -52.35
C ASN A 165 8.11 12.85 -51.03
N PRO A 166 9.04 12.59 -50.09
CA PRO A 166 8.77 11.84 -48.86
C PRO A 166 8.01 12.67 -47.81
N MET A 167 7.64 13.91 -48.12
CA MET A 167 6.91 14.84 -47.26
C MET A 167 5.54 15.18 -47.86
N SER A 168 4.78 14.18 -48.30
CA SER A 168 3.33 14.37 -48.48
C SER A 168 2.70 14.68 -47.14
N SER A 169 1.91 15.75 -47.06
CA SER A 169 1.25 16.20 -45.82
C SER A 169 0.54 15.04 -45.13
N VAL A 170 0.87 14.80 -43.87
CA VAL A 170 0.16 13.84 -43.02
C VAL A 170 -1.29 14.30 -42.94
N ASP A 171 -2.18 13.57 -43.62
CA ASP A 171 -3.61 13.87 -43.64
C ASP A 171 -4.22 13.47 -42.30
N VAL A 172 -4.18 14.41 -41.35
CA VAL A 172 -4.66 14.22 -39.98
C VAL A 172 -6.15 13.86 -39.99
N ALA A 173 -6.95 14.40 -40.92
CA ALA A 173 -8.37 14.07 -41.03
C ALA A 173 -8.57 12.63 -41.53
N ALA A 174 -7.84 12.20 -42.57
CA ALA A 174 -7.91 10.81 -43.04
C ALA A 174 -7.28 9.81 -42.04
N ILE A 175 -6.41 10.26 -41.14
CA ILE A 175 -5.92 9.46 -40.00
C ILE A 175 -6.98 9.40 -38.90
N GLU A 176 -7.57 10.53 -38.49
CA GLU A 176 -8.68 10.56 -37.52
C GLU A 176 -9.86 9.70 -37.96
N ASP A 177 -10.28 9.77 -39.22
CA ASP A 177 -11.37 8.95 -39.74
C ASP A 177 -10.98 7.46 -39.88
N LYS A 178 -9.71 7.16 -40.19
CA LYS A 178 -9.18 5.78 -40.08
C LYS A 178 -9.10 5.30 -38.64
N MET A 179 -8.90 6.18 -37.66
CA MET A 179 -8.86 5.84 -36.23
C MET A 179 -10.27 5.67 -35.66
N LYS A 180 -11.25 6.47 -36.10
CA LYS A 180 -12.69 6.23 -35.88
C LYS A 180 -13.13 4.89 -36.48
N ALA A 181 -12.64 4.55 -37.68
CA ALA A 181 -12.88 3.24 -38.30
C ALA A 181 -12.09 2.08 -37.65
N ALA A 182 -10.93 2.36 -37.06
CA ALA A 182 -10.12 1.39 -36.31
C ALA A 182 -10.55 1.25 -34.84
N ALA A 183 -11.66 1.87 -34.43
CA ALA A 183 -12.31 1.63 -33.15
C ALA A 183 -12.84 0.18 -33.12
N LEU A 184 -11.98 -0.74 -32.67
CA LEU A 184 -12.18 -2.19 -32.69
C LEU A 184 -13.49 -2.66 -32.04
N ASP A 185 -14.07 -1.86 -31.15
CA ASP A 185 -15.44 -2.00 -30.67
C ASP A 185 -16.44 -2.34 -31.80
N GLN A 186 -16.41 -1.61 -32.92
CA GLN A 186 -17.38 -1.82 -34.00
C GLN A 186 -17.16 -3.13 -34.78
N HIS A 187 -16.00 -3.78 -34.64
CA HIS A 187 -15.71 -5.03 -35.31
C HIS A 187 -15.97 -6.24 -34.41
N ARG A 188 -16.64 -7.27 -34.96
CA ARG A 188 -16.94 -8.55 -34.30
C ARG A 188 -17.75 -8.43 -32.99
N GLY A 189 -18.70 -7.50 -32.92
CA GLY A 189 -19.75 -7.50 -31.90
C GLY A 189 -19.36 -6.95 -30.52
N TYR A 190 -18.15 -6.41 -30.33
CA TYR A 190 -17.78 -5.72 -29.10
C TYR A 190 -18.63 -4.47 -28.83
N ALA A 191 -19.21 -3.86 -29.87
CA ALA A 191 -20.19 -2.77 -29.78
C ALA A 191 -21.63 -3.24 -29.47
N SER A 192 -21.88 -4.53 -29.21
CA SER A 192 -23.23 -5.00 -28.87
C SER A 192 -23.66 -4.53 -27.49
N SER A 193 -24.92 -4.09 -27.38
CA SER A 193 -25.60 -3.85 -26.11
C SER A 193 -26.19 -5.12 -25.48
N THR A 194 -26.08 -6.28 -26.14
CA THR A 194 -26.58 -7.57 -25.61
C THR A 194 -25.48 -8.33 -24.88
N PHE A 195 -25.56 -8.37 -23.55
CA PHE A 195 -24.61 -9.11 -22.72
C PHE A 195 -24.84 -10.62 -22.87
N GLY A 196 -24.00 -11.27 -23.68
CA GLY A 196 -23.86 -12.72 -23.74
C GLY A 196 -22.92 -13.24 -22.64
N GLU A 197 -22.95 -14.54 -22.37
CA GLU A 197 -21.93 -15.19 -21.56
C GLU A 197 -20.75 -15.61 -22.45
N VAL A 198 -19.53 -15.26 -22.05
CA VAL A 198 -18.28 -15.65 -22.71
C VAL A 198 -17.98 -17.11 -22.43
N GLN A 199 -18.30 -17.98 -23.39
CA GLN A 199 -17.97 -19.40 -23.34
C GLN A 199 -16.50 -19.63 -23.72
N GLN A 200 -15.72 -20.24 -22.83
CA GLN A 200 -14.31 -20.58 -23.07
C GLN A 200 -14.19 -22.08 -23.47
N PRO A 201 -13.80 -22.42 -24.71
CA PRO A 201 -13.76 -23.82 -25.17
C PRO A 201 -12.48 -24.57 -24.80
N ARG A 202 -11.65 -24.00 -23.91
CA ARG A 202 -10.38 -24.57 -23.42
C ARG A 202 -10.14 -24.10 -22.00
N GLU A 203 -9.63 -25.00 -21.17
CA GLU A 203 -9.12 -24.68 -19.84
C GLU A 203 -7.70 -24.09 -19.93
N THR A 204 -7.34 -23.22 -18.99
CA THR A 204 -6.01 -22.60 -18.91
C THR A 204 -5.03 -23.55 -18.23
N THR A 205 -4.34 -24.39 -18.99
CA THR A 205 -3.27 -25.25 -18.47
C THR A 205 -2.06 -24.42 -18.04
N GLN A 206 -1.81 -24.34 -16.74
CA GLN A 206 -0.58 -23.79 -16.17
C GLN A 206 0.51 -24.87 -16.10
N VAL A 207 1.77 -24.45 -16.21
CA VAL A 207 2.93 -25.33 -15.95
C VAL A 207 3.26 -25.24 -14.45
N PRO A 208 3.29 -26.33 -13.68
CA PRO A 208 3.75 -26.31 -12.29
C PRO A 208 5.23 -25.88 -12.17
N GLU A 209 5.60 -25.18 -11.11
CA GLU A 209 6.98 -24.67 -10.94
C GLU A 209 8.02 -25.79 -10.89
N ASP A 210 7.69 -26.90 -10.23
CA ASP A 210 8.57 -28.06 -10.01
C ASP A 210 8.96 -28.78 -11.31
N VAL A 211 8.19 -28.60 -12.39
CA VAL A 211 8.51 -29.11 -13.74
C VAL A 211 8.91 -28.01 -14.73
N ALA A 212 8.85 -26.73 -14.35
CA ALA A 212 9.18 -25.61 -15.22
C ALA A 212 10.69 -25.55 -15.51
N CYS A 213 11.05 -25.39 -16.79
CA CYS A 213 12.45 -25.44 -17.23
C CYS A 213 12.82 -24.34 -18.24
N GLY A 214 14.11 -23.98 -18.27
CA GLY A 214 14.68 -23.06 -19.24
C GLY A 214 13.97 -21.70 -19.27
N TYR A 215 13.57 -21.27 -20.46
CA TYR A 215 12.86 -20.01 -20.67
C TYR A 215 11.45 -19.93 -20.06
N GLN A 216 10.88 -21.02 -19.51
CA GLN A 216 9.65 -20.90 -18.70
C GLN A 216 9.97 -20.19 -17.37
N VAL A 217 10.99 -20.68 -16.67
CA VAL A 217 11.48 -20.14 -15.39
C VAL A 217 12.00 -18.70 -15.55
N LEU A 218 12.68 -18.39 -16.66
CA LEU A 218 13.20 -17.04 -16.93
C LEU A 218 12.14 -16.04 -17.41
N ARG A 219 10.89 -16.46 -17.63
CA ARG A 219 9.78 -15.59 -18.10
C ARG A 219 8.67 -15.41 -17.09
N GLU A 220 8.51 -16.32 -16.13
CA GLU A 220 7.58 -16.16 -15.02
C GLU A 220 8.23 -15.27 -13.93
N PRO A 221 7.71 -14.05 -13.69
CA PRO A 221 8.38 -13.09 -12.81
C PRO A 221 8.47 -13.52 -11.34
N LEU A 222 7.63 -14.45 -10.88
CA LEU A 222 7.72 -15.06 -9.54
C LEU A 222 8.86 -16.09 -9.41
N TRP A 223 9.28 -16.73 -10.50
CA TRP A 223 10.31 -17.78 -10.46
C TRP A 223 11.69 -17.25 -10.85
N ASN A 224 11.76 -16.17 -11.61
CA ASN A 224 13.00 -15.65 -12.19
C ASN A 224 13.89 -14.89 -11.17
N LYS A 225 14.86 -15.59 -10.57
CA LYS A 225 15.88 -15.03 -9.67
C LYS A 225 17.00 -14.26 -10.40
N GLY A 226 16.93 -14.09 -11.72
CA GLY A 226 17.94 -13.40 -12.53
C GLY A 226 19.32 -14.07 -12.43
N LEU A 227 20.34 -13.34 -11.95
CA LEU A 227 21.69 -13.89 -11.74
C LEU A 227 21.89 -14.58 -10.37
N ALA A 228 20.86 -14.62 -9.52
CA ALA A 228 20.90 -15.25 -8.20
C ALA A 228 20.52 -16.74 -8.19
N PHE A 229 20.23 -17.34 -9.36
CA PHE A 229 20.16 -18.79 -9.49
C PHE A 229 21.54 -19.41 -9.22
N THR A 230 21.56 -20.42 -8.34
CA THR A 230 22.76 -21.22 -8.00
C THR A 230 23.23 -22.08 -9.18
N PRO A 231 24.48 -22.60 -9.18
CA PRO A 231 24.91 -23.61 -10.13
C PRO A 231 23.95 -24.82 -10.17
N GLU A 232 23.46 -25.23 -9.01
CA GLU A 232 22.52 -26.34 -8.81
C GLU A 232 21.15 -26.01 -9.44
N ASP A 233 20.57 -24.83 -9.18
CA ASP A 233 19.35 -24.36 -9.86
C ASP A 233 19.51 -24.36 -11.38
N ARG A 234 20.68 -23.89 -11.87
CA ARG A 234 20.95 -23.76 -13.30
C ARG A 234 21.05 -25.12 -14.00
N ILE A 235 21.56 -26.15 -13.31
CA ILE A 235 21.54 -27.54 -13.78
C ILE A 235 20.10 -28.07 -13.71
N ASN A 236 19.48 -28.06 -12.53
CA ASN A 236 18.21 -28.72 -12.26
C ASN A 236 17.04 -28.14 -13.07
N ARG A 237 17.01 -26.82 -13.30
CA ARG A 237 15.96 -26.13 -14.09
C ARG A 237 16.38 -25.84 -15.54
N ASN A 238 17.44 -26.46 -16.05
CA ASN A 238 17.94 -26.30 -17.43
C ASN A 238 18.22 -24.84 -17.84
N LEU A 239 18.90 -24.07 -16.97
CA LEU A 239 19.30 -22.66 -17.20
C LEU A 239 20.78 -22.50 -17.59
N THR A 240 21.59 -23.55 -17.50
CA THR A 240 23.00 -23.56 -17.90
C THR A 240 23.15 -23.11 -19.35
N GLY A 241 23.93 -22.04 -19.57
CA GLY A 241 24.11 -21.41 -20.90
C GLY A 241 23.03 -20.40 -21.29
N LEU A 242 21.89 -20.32 -20.59
CA LEU A 242 20.87 -19.29 -20.79
C LEU A 242 21.16 -18.00 -20.01
N LEU A 243 22.04 -18.09 -19.00
CA LEU A 243 22.45 -16.98 -18.14
C LEU A 243 23.98 -16.78 -18.19
N PRO A 244 24.49 -15.54 -18.07
CA PRO A 244 25.90 -15.26 -17.82
C PRO A 244 26.49 -16.12 -16.70
N HIS A 245 27.76 -16.51 -16.82
CA HIS A 245 28.42 -17.42 -15.86
C HIS A 245 28.42 -16.87 -14.42
N THR A 246 28.49 -15.54 -14.26
CA THR A 246 28.42 -14.87 -12.96
C THR A 246 27.16 -15.24 -12.16
N MET A 247 27.35 -15.51 -10.88
CA MET A 247 26.28 -15.59 -9.88
C MET A 247 26.36 -14.35 -8.98
N GLU A 248 25.21 -13.82 -8.57
CA GLU A 248 25.13 -12.55 -7.83
C GLU A 248 24.22 -12.63 -6.61
N SER A 249 24.57 -11.89 -5.54
CA SER A 249 23.65 -11.66 -4.42
C SER A 249 22.48 -10.76 -4.84
N LEU A 250 21.34 -10.88 -4.15
CA LEU A 250 20.21 -9.99 -4.36
C LEU A 250 20.58 -8.52 -4.11
N GLU A 251 21.46 -8.26 -3.14
CA GLU A 251 22.07 -6.94 -2.89
C GLU A 251 22.81 -6.40 -4.13
N THR A 252 23.64 -7.22 -4.79
CA THR A 252 24.35 -6.83 -6.03
C THR A 252 23.37 -6.45 -7.14
N GLN A 253 22.26 -7.20 -7.26
CA GLN A 253 21.19 -6.87 -8.20
C GLN A 253 20.48 -5.56 -7.81
N CYS A 254 20.24 -5.31 -6.52
CA CYS A 254 19.66 -4.06 -6.02
C CYS A 254 20.57 -2.86 -6.31
N GLN A 255 21.87 -2.96 -6.07
CA GLN A 255 22.85 -1.93 -6.40
C GLN A 255 22.87 -1.61 -7.91
N ARG A 256 22.70 -2.61 -8.79
CA ARG A 256 22.54 -2.39 -10.25
C ARG A 256 21.22 -1.67 -10.56
N ALA A 257 20.12 -2.10 -9.97
CA ALA A 257 18.81 -1.51 -10.20
C ALA A 257 18.74 -0.05 -9.71
N MET A 258 19.30 0.27 -8.54
CA MET A 258 19.39 1.65 -8.05
C MET A 258 20.25 2.55 -8.94
N LYS A 259 21.36 2.04 -9.50
CA LYS A 259 22.13 2.77 -10.53
C LYS A 259 21.29 3.07 -11.78
N MET A 260 20.40 2.17 -12.18
CA MET A 260 19.49 2.40 -13.31
C MET A 260 18.35 3.36 -12.95
N ILE A 261 17.74 3.24 -11.77
CA ILE A 261 16.73 4.19 -11.25
C ILE A 261 17.32 5.61 -11.19
N ASN A 262 18.52 5.76 -10.66
CA ASN A 262 19.18 7.07 -10.53
C ASN A 262 19.76 7.63 -11.84
N SER A 263 19.72 6.87 -12.93
CA SER A 263 19.96 7.40 -14.29
C SER A 263 18.71 8.02 -14.94
N ARG A 264 17.53 7.86 -14.34
CA ARG A 264 16.25 8.38 -14.85
C ARG A 264 15.97 9.77 -14.33
N GLN A 265 15.44 10.64 -15.19
CA GLN A 265 15.24 12.06 -14.88
C GLN A 265 13.88 12.33 -14.24
N THR A 266 12.79 11.74 -14.74
CA THR A 266 11.45 11.97 -14.20
C THR A 266 11.00 10.86 -13.23
N PRO A 267 10.05 11.14 -12.32
CA PRO A 267 9.42 10.10 -11.50
C PRO A 267 8.73 9.02 -12.34
N ILE A 268 8.15 9.38 -13.49
CA ILE A 268 7.51 8.43 -14.42
C ILE A 268 8.54 7.49 -15.04
N ASP A 269 9.70 8.00 -15.48
CA ASP A 269 10.79 7.15 -15.99
C ASP A 269 11.28 6.15 -14.93
N LYS A 270 11.38 6.58 -13.66
CA LYS A 270 11.71 5.70 -12.53
C LYS A 270 10.60 4.65 -12.30
N TYR A 271 9.32 5.04 -12.34
CA TYR A 271 8.18 4.12 -12.23
C TYR A 271 8.16 3.08 -13.36
N LEU A 272 8.35 3.50 -14.62
CA LEU A 272 8.38 2.60 -15.78
C LEU A 272 9.50 1.56 -15.66
N TYR A 273 10.67 1.97 -15.15
CA TYR A 273 11.74 1.03 -14.83
C TYR A 273 11.35 0.04 -13.71
N LEU A 274 10.66 0.51 -12.67
CA LEU A 274 10.18 -0.32 -11.55
C LEU A 274 9.08 -1.32 -11.97
N SER A 275 8.08 -0.92 -12.77
CA SER A 275 7.08 -1.84 -13.35
C SER A 275 7.76 -2.84 -14.30
N SER A 276 8.65 -2.38 -15.18
CA SER A 276 9.46 -3.26 -16.03
C SER A 276 10.24 -4.29 -15.22
N LEU A 277 10.80 -3.91 -14.07
CA LEU A 277 11.52 -4.81 -13.15
C LEU A 277 10.60 -5.81 -12.47
N LYS A 278 9.43 -5.36 -11.98
CA LYS A 278 8.36 -6.22 -11.42
C LYS A 278 7.89 -7.28 -12.42
N THR A 279 7.78 -6.93 -13.71
CA THR A 279 7.45 -7.89 -14.79
C THR A 279 8.61 -8.79 -15.24
N GLN A 280 9.74 -8.78 -14.52
CA GLN A 280 10.91 -9.61 -14.81
C GLN A 280 11.40 -10.42 -13.61
N ASN A 281 11.48 -9.82 -12.42
CA ASN A 281 11.92 -10.46 -11.18
C ASN A 281 11.21 -9.77 -10.00
N VAL A 282 10.23 -10.48 -9.42
CA VAL A 282 9.35 -9.94 -8.38
C VAL A 282 10.10 -9.77 -7.05
N ASP A 283 10.98 -10.69 -6.68
CA ASP A 283 11.77 -10.61 -5.45
C ASP A 283 12.70 -9.39 -5.45
N LEU A 284 13.35 -9.11 -6.58
CA LEU A 284 14.20 -7.93 -6.74
C LEU A 284 13.41 -6.62 -6.66
N PHE A 285 12.21 -6.57 -7.28
CA PHE A 285 11.32 -5.40 -7.16
C PHE A 285 10.93 -5.14 -5.70
N TYR A 286 10.50 -6.17 -4.96
CA TYR A 286 10.09 -5.99 -3.57
C TYR A 286 11.25 -5.78 -2.60
N ARG A 287 12.41 -6.41 -2.81
CA ARG A 287 13.62 -6.15 -2.00
C ARG A 287 14.03 -4.69 -2.10
N LEU A 288 14.10 -4.14 -3.32
CA LEU A 288 14.35 -2.70 -3.54
C LEU A 288 13.34 -1.81 -2.81
N LEU A 289 12.04 -2.10 -2.96
CA LEU A 289 10.97 -1.30 -2.40
C LEU A 289 10.93 -1.35 -0.85
N ILE A 290 11.39 -2.45 -0.24
CA ILE A 290 11.56 -2.60 1.20
C ILE A 290 12.82 -1.83 1.67
N ASP A 291 13.99 -2.14 1.09
CA ASP A 291 15.29 -1.60 1.52
C ASP A 291 15.43 -0.08 1.26
N HIS A 292 14.67 0.47 0.29
CA HIS A 292 14.69 1.88 -0.10
C HIS A 292 13.32 2.56 -0.04
N VAL A 293 12.44 2.13 0.88
CA VAL A 293 11.03 2.56 0.96
C VAL A 293 10.82 4.09 0.91
N ARG A 294 11.67 4.90 1.55
CA ARG A 294 11.57 6.37 1.52
C ARG A 294 11.76 6.97 0.12
N GLU A 295 12.65 6.41 -0.70
CA GLU A 295 12.87 6.91 -2.07
C GLU A 295 11.88 6.29 -3.06
N LEU A 296 11.56 5.00 -2.91
CA LEU A 296 10.83 4.25 -3.94
C LEU A 296 9.31 4.19 -3.72
N MET A 297 8.80 4.29 -2.49
CA MET A 297 7.36 4.34 -2.24
C MET A 297 6.68 5.51 -2.96
N PRO A 298 7.21 6.76 -2.97
CA PRO A 298 6.59 7.87 -3.70
C PRO A 298 6.54 7.71 -5.22
N LEU A 299 7.20 6.68 -5.79
CA LEU A 299 7.20 6.36 -7.21
C LEU A 299 6.11 5.33 -7.57
N VAL A 300 5.93 4.30 -6.74
CA VAL A 300 4.89 3.26 -6.93
C VAL A 300 3.54 3.64 -6.30
N TYR A 301 3.51 4.73 -5.54
CA TYR A 301 2.34 5.25 -4.84
C TYR A 301 2.28 6.78 -4.96
N THR A 302 1.54 7.47 -4.08
CA THR A 302 1.37 8.93 -4.14
C THR A 302 2.69 9.67 -3.90
N PRO A 303 3.05 10.71 -4.69
CA PRO A 303 2.22 11.34 -5.72
C PRO A 303 2.27 10.65 -7.10
N THR A 304 3.39 10.03 -7.48
CA THR A 304 3.69 9.62 -8.87
C THR A 304 2.64 8.69 -9.48
N ILE A 305 2.01 7.83 -8.68
CA ILE A 305 0.95 6.93 -9.17
C ILE A 305 -0.26 7.70 -9.75
N GLY A 306 -0.49 8.95 -9.34
CA GLY A 306 -1.51 9.83 -9.92
C GLY A 306 -1.15 10.25 -11.35
N ASP A 307 0.11 10.62 -11.59
CA ASP A 307 0.61 10.97 -12.93
C ASP A 307 0.63 9.76 -13.87
N VAL A 308 0.90 8.57 -13.32
CA VAL A 308 0.76 7.29 -14.00
C VAL A 308 -0.69 7.01 -14.36
N CYS A 309 -1.65 7.22 -13.43
CA CYS A 309 -3.07 7.05 -13.74
C CYS A 309 -3.55 8.03 -14.82
N LEU A 310 -3.14 9.31 -14.79
CA LEU A 310 -3.46 10.28 -15.83
C LEU A 310 -3.02 9.86 -17.24
N GLN A 311 -1.96 9.04 -17.35
CA GLN A 311 -1.37 8.61 -18.62
C GLN A 311 -1.46 7.10 -18.85
N TYR A 312 -2.24 6.36 -18.05
CA TYR A 312 -2.12 4.90 -17.94
C TYR A 312 -2.29 4.18 -19.29
N SER A 313 -3.26 4.59 -20.10
CA SER A 313 -3.48 4.05 -21.45
C SER A 313 -2.30 4.28 -22.40
N THR A 314 -1.59 5.39 -22.28
CA THR A 314 -0.37 5.71 -23.06
C THR A 314 0.86 4.96 -22.54
N LEU A 315 0.93 4.72 -21.23
CA LEU A 315 2.03 4.01 -20.56
C LEU A 315 1.87 2.48 -20.56
N TYR A 316 0.76 1.96 -21.06
CA TYR A 316 0.42 0.54 -21.01
C TYR A 316 1.37 -0.30 -21.87
N THR A 317 2.11 -1.20 -21.21
CA THR A 317 3.03 -2.16 -21.85
C THR A 317 2.65 -3.61 -21.62
N ARG A 318 2.00 -3.92 -20.48
CA ARG A 318 1.54 -5.26 -20.08
C ARG A 318 0.30 -5.19 -19.19
N PRO A 319 -0.56 -6.23 -19.20
CA PRO A 319 -1.61 -6.37 -18.20
C PRO A 319 -1.00 -6.72 -16.84
N GLU A 320 -1.21 -5.86 -15.84
CA GLU A 320 -0.89 -6.16 -14.43
C GLU A 320 -2.15 -6.47 -13.57
N ALA A 321 -3.35 -6.39 -14.14
CA ALA A 321 -4.64 -6.41 -13.43
C ALA A 321 -5.75 -7.17 -14.16
N LEU A 322 -6.85 -7.45 -13.45
CA LEU A 322 -8.08 -8.00 -14.03
C LEU A 322 -9.05 -6.88 -14.42
N TYR A 323 -9.36 -6.79 -15.71
CA TYR A 323 -10.23 -5.78 -16.30
C TYR A 323 -11.63 -6.37 -16.50
N ILE A 324 -12.61 -5.91 -15.73
CA ILE A 324 -13.98 -6.45 -15.75
C ILE A 324 -14.91 -5.40 -16.37
N SER A 325 -15.22 -5.54 -17.67
CA SER A 325 -16.14 -4.63 -18.34
C SER A 325 -17.60 -5.00 -18.07
N ILE A 326 -18.46 -3.99 -17.88
CA ILE A 326 -19.90 -4.21 -17.75
C ILE A 326 -20.52 -4.86 -19.00
N LYS A 327 -19.89 -4.72 -20.18
CA LYS A 327 -20.24 -5.48 -21.40
C LYS A 327 -20.17 -7.00 -21.21
N GLN A 328 -19.44 -7.47 -20.20
CA GLN A 328 -19.18 -8.88 -19.91
C GLN A 328 -19.73 -9.28 -18.52
N ARG A 329 -20.68 -8.52 -17.93
CA ARG A 329 -21.18 -8.74 -16.55
C ARG A 329 -21.66 -10.16 -16.23
N LYS A 330 -22.24 -10.87 -17.21
CA LYS A 330 -22.63 -12.30 -17.06
C LYS A 330 -21.46 -13.28 -16.90
N SER A 331 -20.22 -12.85 -17.10
CA SER A 331 -19.03 -13.71 -17.13
C SER A 331 -17.97 -13.31 -16.10
N ILE A 332 -18.34 -12.60 -15.04
CA ILE A 332 -17.41 -12.24 -13.96
C ILE A 332 -16.77 -13.49 -13.33
N ARG A 333 -17.55 -14.55 -13.09
CA ARG A 333 -17.04 -15.86 -12.62
C ARG A 333 -15.97 -16.45 -13.55
N THR A 334 -16.18 -16.35 -14.86
CA THR A 334 -15.22 -16.77 -15.90
C THR A 334 -13.99 -15.88 -15.89
N MET A 335 -14.15 -14.55 -15.85
CA MET A 335 -13.02 -13.60 -15.82
C MET A 335 -12.15 -13.75 -14.57
N LEU A 336 -12.75 -13.95 -13.39
CA LEU A 336 -12.04 -14.27 -12.15
C LEU A 336 -11.18 -15.53 -12.30
N ARG A 337 -11.74 -16.62 -12.83
CA ARG A 337 -11.02 -17.89 -13.06
C ARG A 337 -9.91 -17.82 -14.13
N ASN A 338 -9.78 -16.71 -14.86
CA ASN A 338 -8.63 -16.47 -15.73
C ASN A 338 -7.42 -15.85 -15.02
N TRP A 339 -7.53 -15.48 -13.73
CA TRP A 339 -6.40 -14.96 -12.96
C TRP A 339 -5.30 -16.05 -12.82
N PRO A 340 -4.02 -15.74 -13.10
CA PRO A 340 -2.98 -16.77 -13.16
C PRO A 340 -2.60 -17.36 -11.79
N TYR A 341 -3.11 -16.83 -10.67
CA TYR A 341 -2.81 -17.37 -9.34
C TYR A 341 -4.08 -17.95 -8.71
N PRO A 342 -4.10 -19.24 -8.32
CA PRO A 342 -5.35 -19.94 -8.00
C PRO A 342 -5.98 -19.57 -6.66
N ASN A 343 -5.23 -18.97 -5.74
CA ASN A 343 -5.68 -18.68 -4.37
C ASN A 343 -5.35 -17.23 -3.94
N PRO A 344 -5.94 -16.20 -4.57
CA PRO A 344 -5.84 -14.82 -4.10
C PRO A 344 -6.50 -14.69 -2.72
N GLU A 345 -5.84 -13.95 -1.82
CA GLU A 345 -6.30 -13.69 -0.45
C GLU A 345 -6.73 -12.24 -0.25
N ILE A 346 -6.32 -11.34 -1.15
CA ILE A 346 -6.83 -9.96 -1.21
C ILE A 346 -6.90 -9.41 -2.64
N CYS A 347 -7.98 -8.69 -2.93
CA CYS A 347 -8.08 -7.83 -4.09
C CYS A 347 -8.30 -6.36 -3.69
N VAL A 348 -7.78 -5.46 -4.51
CA VAL A 348 -8.12 -4.03 -4.46
C VAL A 348 -8.88 -3.71 -5.74
N VAL A 349 -10.10 -3.22 -5.60
CA VAL A 349 -11.03 -2.95 -6.70
C VAL A 349 -11.44 -1.49 -6.73
N THR A 350 -11.45 -0.91 -7.94
CA THR A 350 -11.93 0.44 -8.21
C THR A 350 -12.80 0.45 -9.48
N ASP A 351 -13.67 1.44 -9.64
CA ASP A 351 -14.26 1.79 -10.94
C ASP A 351 -13.62 3.04 -11.57
N GLY A 352 -12.60 3.61 -10.92
CA GLY A 352 -11.89 4.81 -11.34
C GLY A 352 -12.72 6.09 -11.36
N SER A 353 -13.84 6.17 -10.63
CA SER A 353 -14.73 7.35 -10.65
C SER A 353 -14.27 8.52 -9.78
N ARG A 354 -13.36 8.29 -8.83
CA ARG A 354 -12.75 9.35 -8.01
C ARG A 354 -11.32 8.96 -7.64
N ILE A 355 -10.42 8.94 -8.62
CA ILE A 355 -9.00 8.69 -8.38
C ILE A 355 -8.39 9.87 -7.62
N LEU A 356 -7.96 9.64 -6.37
CA LEU A 356 -7.31 10.63 -5.51
C LEU A 356 -8.07 11.98 -5.48
N GLY A 357 -7.35 13.08 -5.77
CA GLY A 357 -7.92 14.41 -6.04
C GLY A 357 -8.07 14.74 -7.52
N LEU A 358 -7.93 13.75 -8.42
CA LEU A 358 -7.87 13.90 -9.88
C LEU A 358 -9.25 13.68 -10.55
N GLY A 359 -10.16 12.96 -9.89
CA GLY A 359 -11.54 12.76 -10.37
C GLY A 359 -11.71 11.48 -11.18
N ASP A 360 -12.62 11.51 -12.17
CA ASP A 360 -12.94 10.34 -12.98
C ASP A 360 -11.83 10.06 -14.02
N LEU A 361 -11.22 8.88 -13.94
CA LEU A 361 -10.29 8.36 -14.94
C LEU A 361 -10.78 7.04 -15.59
N GLY A 362 -11.80 6.38 -15.02
CA GLY A 362 -12.27 5.07 -15.47
C GLY A 362 -11.15 4.01 -15.42
N VAL A 363 -10.96 3.25 -16.49
CA VAL A 363 -9.95 2.15 -16.54
C VAL A 363 -8.53 2.62 -16.22
N ASN A 364 -8.18 3.86 -16.57
CA ASN A 364 -6.89 4.47 -16.25
C ASN A 364 -6.58 4.50 -14.73
N GLY A 365 -7.62 4.44 -13.88
CA GLY A 365 -7.50 4.40 -12.43
C GLY A 365 -6.95 3.09 -11.83
N VAL A 366 -6.82 2.02 -12.62
CA VAL A 366 -6.32 0.71 -12.14
C VAL A 366 -4.90 0.77 -11.57
N GLY A 367 -4.12 1.80 -11.90
CA GLY A 367 -2.81 2.07 -11.29
C GLY A 367 -2.86 2.16 -9.76
N ILE A 368 -3.96 2.64 -9.18
CA ILE A 368 -4.15 2.69 -7.72
C ILE A 368 -4.27 1.28 -7.14
N SER A 369 -5.11 0.41 -7.72
CA SER A 369 -5.23 -1.00 -7.31
C SER A 369 -3.88 -1.72 -7.36
N ILE A 370 -3.09 -1.48 -8.43
CA ILE A 370 -1.75 -2.05 -8.61
C ILE A 370 -0.77 -1.53 -7.54
N GLY A 371 -0.79 -0.23 -7.25
CA GLY A 371 0.06 0.42 -6.24
C GLY A 371 -0.26 -0.02 -4.81
N LYS A 372 -1.53 -0.04 -4.41
CA LYS A 372 -1.97 -0.50 -3.08
C LYS A 372 -1.55 -1.94 -2.81
N LEU A 373 -1.67 -2.84 -3.79
CA LEU A 373 -1.24 -4.23 -3.64
C LEU A 373 0.28 -4.41 -3.61
N ALA A 374 1.05 -3.56 -4.29
CA ALA A 374 2.51 -3.52 -4.09
C ALA A 374 2.87 -3.12 -2.66
N LEU A 375 2.09 -2.24 -2.03
CA LEU A 375 2.28 -1.87 -0.61
C LEU A 375 1.79 -2.94 0.37
N TYR A 376 0.80 -3.76 0.01
CA TYR A 376 0.47 -4.97 0.78
C TYR A 376 1.65 -5.93 0.90
N THR A 377 2.40 -6.14 -0.18
CA THR A 377 3.62 -6.95 -0.13
C THR A 377 4.78 -6.23 0.55
N ALA A 378 5.04 -4.96 0.23
CA ALA A 378 6.19 -4.24 0.77
C ALA A 378 6.05 -3.89 2.26
N ALA A 379 4.89 -3.39 2.69
CA ALA A 379 4.62 -3.00 4.08
C ALA A 379 4.13 -4.18 4.93
N ALA A 380 3.22 -5.03 4.45
CA ALA A 380 2.71 -6.15 5.26
C ALA A 380 3.28 -7.53 4.90
N GLY A 381 3.95 -7.73 3.77
CA GLY A 381 4.42 -9.06 3.39
C GLY A 381 3.29 -10.00 2.96
N VAL A 382 2.15 -9.49 2.48
CA VAL A 382 1.22 -10.35 1.72
C VAL A 382 1.93 -10.86 0.47
N HIS A 383 1.99 -12.17 0.28
CA HIS A 383 2.76 -12.78 -0.80
C HIS A 383 2.23 -12.34 -2.18
N PRO A 384 3.10 -11.99 -3.16
CA PRO A 384 2.67 -11.37 -4.43
C PRO A 384 1.55 -12.13 -5.17
N SER A 385 1.66 -13.45 -5.29
CA SER A 385 0.63 -14.30 -5.95
C SER A 385 -0.72 -14.36 -5.22
N ARG A 386 -0.81 -13.81 -4.00
CA ARG A 386 -2.04 -13.71 -3.21
C ARG A 386 -2.80 -12.40 -3.44
N THR A 387 -2.26 -11.53 -4.29
CA THR A 387 -2.85 -10.24 -4.63
C THR A 387 -3.58 -10.29 -5.99
N MET A 388 -4.67 -9.52 -6.14
CA MET A 388 -5.34 -9.30 -7.42
C MET A 388 -5.83 -7.84 -7.56
N PRO A 389 -5.19 -7.00 -8.39
CA PRO A 389 -5.75 -5.69 -8.71
C PRO A 389 -6.87 -5.84 -9.72
N ILE A 390 -8.00 -5.17 -9.47
CA ILE A 390 -9.22 -5.25 -10.29
C ILE A 390 -9.66 -3.83 -10.67
N VAL A 391 -10.19 -3.68 -11.90
CA VAL A 391 -10.94 -2.49 -12.31
C VAL A 391 -12.29 -2.86 -12.93
N LEU A 392 -13.35 -2.21 -12.48
CA LEU A 392 -14.73 -2.39 -12.94
C LEU A 392 -15.07 -1.31 -13.97
N ASP A 393 -14.95 -1.63 -15.26
CA ASP A 393 -15.22 -0.67 -16.33
C ASP A 393 -16.71 -0.51 -16.57
N THR A 394 -17.23 0.65 -16.17
CA THR A 394 -18.61 1.09 -16.34
C THR A 394 -18.75 2.25 -17.33
N GLY A 395 -17.67 2.59 -18.06
CA GLY A 395 -17.50 3.87 -18.78
C GLY A 395 -16.79 4.94 -17.93
N THR A 396 -16.62 6.14 -18.49
CA THR A 396 -16.05 7.30 -17.78
C THR A 396 -16.82 8.58 -18.12
N ALA A 397 -16.94 9.49 -17.16
CA ALA A 397 -17.48 10.83 -17.39
C ALA A 397 -16.44 11.78 -18.03
N ASN A 398 -15.16 11.44 -17.97
CA ASN A 398 -14.04 12.28 -18.41
C ASN A 398 -14.03 12.49 -19.94
N GLU A 399 -14.20 13.73 -20.39
CA GLU A 399 -14.26 14.07 -21.81
C GLU A 399 -12.94 13.82 -22.55
N ASP A 400 -11.80 13.91 -21.89
CA ASP A 400 -10.51 13.83 -22.57
C ASP A 400 -10.09 12.37 -22.75
N ASN A 401 -10.38 11.49 -21.79
CA ASN A 401 -10.31 10.04 -21.97
C ASN A 401 -11.23 9.53 -23.10
N LEU A 402 -12.43 10.10 -23.25
CA LEU A 402 -13.36 9.69 -24.31
C LEU A 402 -12.84 10.06 -25.72
N LYS A 403 -12.10 11.16 -25.83
CA LYS A 403 -11.49 11.64 -27.08
C LYS A 403 -10.13 11.00 -27.36
N ASP A 404 -9.33 10.72 -26.33
CA ASP A 404 -7.98 10.17 -26.44
C ASP A 404 -8.00 8.85 -27.23
N PRO A 405 -7.37 8.77 -28.42
CA PRO A 405 -7.37 7.56 -29.22
C PRO A 405 -6.63 6.37 -28.59
N LEU A 406 -5.84 6.58 -27.53
CA LEU A 406 -5.14 5.51 -26.81
C LEU A 406 -5.98 4.92 -25.66
N TYR A 407 -7.00 5.62 -25.15
CA TYR A 407 -7.82 5.19 -24.02
C TYR A 407 -8.32 3.73 -24.15
N LEU A 408 -7.97 2.92 -23.15
CA LEU A 408 -8.19 1.47 -23.10
C LEU A 408 -9.56 1.07 -22.53
N GLY A 409 -10.28 1.99 -21.89
CA GLY A 409 -11.60 1.73 -21.33
C GLY A 409 -12.75 1.99 -22.31
N LEU A 410 -13.97 1.67 -21.87
CA LEU A 410 -15.19 1.92 -22.62
C LEU A 410 -15.34 3.40 -22.98
N ARG A 411 -15.40 3.68 -24.28
CA ARG A 411 -15.61 5.02 -24.86
C ARG A 411 -17.07 5.47 -24.78
N SER A 412 -17.63 5.39 -23.57
CA SER A 412 -19.00 5.77 -23.25
C SER A 412 -19.08 6.43 -21.88
N LYS A 413 -20.05 7.34 -21.71
CA LYS A 413 -20.41 7.86 -20.38
C LYS A 413 -20.79 6.72 -19.44
N ARG A 414 -20.56 6.92 -18.14
CA ARG A 414 -20.92 5.94 -17.11
C ARG A 414 -22.40 5.57 -17.17
N VAL A 415 -22.70 4.28 -17.07
CA VAL A 415 -24.08 3.77 -16.96
C VAL A 415 -24.77 4.33 -15.70
N PRO A 416 -26.11 4.35 -15.63
CA PRO A 416 -26.82 4.86 -14.46
C PRO A 416 -26.41 4.17 -13.14
N VAL A 417 -26.42 4.91 -12.02
CA VAL A 417 -25.92 4.42 -10.72
C VAL A 417 -26.63 3.15 -10.24
N SER A 418 -27.91 2.96 -10.57
CA SER A 418 -28.62 1.71 -10.30
C SER A 418 -27.97 0.50 -10.99
N VAL A 419 -27.54 0.67 -12.24
CA VAL A 419 -26.90 -0.36 -13.07
C VAL A 419 -25.45 -0.58 -12.63
N GLN A 420 -24.74 0.46 -12.18
CA GLN A 420 -23.42 0.32 -11.53
C GLN A 420 -23.54 -0.56 -10.27
N ARG A 421 -24.57 -0.32 -9.44
CA ARG A 421 -24.82 -1.11 -8.23
C ARG A 421 -25.22 -2.55 -8.51
N GLU A 422 -26.06 -2.81 -9.51
CA GLU A 422 -26.38 -4.19 -9.93
C GLU A 422 -25.12 -4.95 -10.40
N PHE A 423 -24.25 -4.30 -11.16
CA PHE A 423 -22.99 -4.87 -11.61
C PHE A 423 -22.03 -5.10 -10.44
N MET A 424 -22.04 -4.23 -9.42
CA MET A 424 -21.31 -4.43 -8.17
C MET A 424 -21.88 -5.60 -7.35
N ASP A 425 -23.19 -5.80 -7.32
CA ASP A 425 -23.83 -6.96 -6.68
C ASP A 425 -23.40 -8.27 -7.36
N GLU A 426 -23.43 -8.31 -8.70
CA GLU A 426 -22.95 -9.45 -9.50
C GLU A 426 -21.45 -9.71 -9.28
N PHE A 427 -20.64 -8.65 -9.14
CA PHE A 427 -19.21 -8.77 -8.83
C PHE A 427 -18.96 -9.34 -7.43
N MET A 428 -19.62 -8.81 -6.39
CA MET A 428 -19.44 -9.28 -5.01
C MET A 428 -19.94 -10.72 -4.82
N GLU A 429 -21.00 -11.11 -5.51
CA GLU A 429 -21.43 -12.52 -5.54
C GLU A 429 -20.41 -13.42 -6.24
N ALA A 430 -19.95 -13.05 -7.43
CA ALA A 430 -18.98 -13.85 -8.19
C ALA A 430 -17.61 -13.94 -7.50
N ALA A 431 -17.16 -12.87 -6.84
CA ALA A 431 -15.92 -12.86 -6.07
C ALA A 431 -15.96 -13.83 -4.89
N ALA A 432 -17.07 -13.84 -4.14
CA ALA A 432 -17.26 -14.76 -3.01
C ALA A 432 -17.52 -16.21 -3.44
N ASP A 433 -18.12 -16.44 -4.62
CA ASP A 433 -18.32 -17.76 -5.21
C ASP A 433 -17.01 -18.41 -5.71
N VAL A 434 -16.15 -17.62 -6.37
CA VAL A 434 -14.88 -18.12 -6.92
C VAL A 434 -13.77 -18.14 -5.86
N TYR A 435 -13.73 -17.14 -4.98
CA TYR A 435 -12.67 -16.95 -3.98
C TYR A 435 -13.25 -16.60 -2.59
N PRO A 436 -13.93 -17.54 -1.90
CA PRO A 436 -14.65 -17.26 -0.65
C PRO A 436 -13.79 -16.73 0.51
N ASN A 437 -12.47 -16.95 0.46
CA ASN A 437 -11.53 -16.45 1.46
C ASN A 437 -10.95 -15.06 1.16
N MET A 438 -11.14 -14.53 -0.05
CA MET A 438 -10.50 -13.29 -0.50
C MET A 438 -11.11 -12.05 0.15
N VAL A 439 -10.25 -11.19 0.72
CA VAL A 439 -10.63 -9.87 1.21
C VAL A 439 -10.81 -8.92 0.02
N VAL A 440 -11.88 -8.11 0.02
CA VAL A 440 -12.17 -7.12 -1.02
C VAL A 440 -12.02 -5.70 -0.46
N GLN A 441 -10.97 -5.00 -0.86
CA GLN A 441 -10.78 -3.57 -0.58
C GLN A 441 -11.39 -2.73 -1.71
N PHE A 442 -12.39 -1.93 -1.38
CA PHE A 442 -12.93 -0.90 -2.28
C PHE A 442 -12.04 0.35 -2.25
N GLU A 443 -11.73 0.93 -3.40
CA GLU A 443 -10.76 2.03 -3.52
C GLU A 443 -11.17 3.09 -4.55
N ASP A 444 -11.00 4.39 -4.23
CA ASP A 444 -11.14 5.53 -5.15
C ASP A 444 -12.49 5.54 -5.94
N PHE A 445 -13.54 5.04 -5.29
CA PHE A 445 -14.92 5.20 -5.75
C PHE A 445 -15.43 6.62 -5.44
N GLU A 446 -16.27 7.16 -6.32
CA GLU A 446 -17.04 8.38 -6.04
C GLU A 446 -17.85 8.22 -4.74
N THR A 447 -17.83 9.25 -3.90
CA THR A 447 -17.95 9.07 -2.45
C THR A 447 -19.31 8.56 -1.99
N GLU A 448 -20.41 8.92 -2.65
CA GLU A 448 -21.73 8.37 -2.26
C GLU A 448 -21.81 6.88 -2.59
N LYS A 449 -21.19 6.41 -3.69
CA LYS A 449 -21.05 4.97 -3.96
C LYS A 449 -20.16 4.27 -2.93
N ALA A 450 -19.04 4.88 -2.52
CA ALA A 450 -18.13 4.28 -1.53
C ALA A 450 -18.85 3.95 -0.20
N PHE A 451 -19.62 4.89 0.35
CA PHE A 451 -20.45 4.65 1.54
C PHE A 451 -21.57 3.62 1.27
N ASN A 452 -22.33 3.77 0.18
CA ASN A 452 -23.44 2.86 -0.14
C ASN A 452 -22.98 1.41 -0.37
N TYR A 453 -21.79 1.19 -0.95
CA TYR A 453 -21.22 -0.15 -1.13
C TYR A 453 -20.70 -0.71 0.20
N LEU A 454 -20.01 0.10 1.01
CA LEU A 454 -19.54 -0.34 2.32
C LEU A 454 -20.71 -0.80 3.19
N ASP A 455 -21.74 0.02 3.37
CA ASP A 455 -22.91 -0.29 4.20
C ASP A 455 -23.70 -1.52 3.67
N ARG A 456 -23.72 -1.72 2.35
CA ARG A 456 -24.41 -2.85 1.69
C ARG A 456 -23.67 -4.18 1.82
N TYR A 457 -22.34 -4.19 1.81
CA TYR A 457 -21.55 -5.42 1.68
C TYR A 457 -20.85 -5.86 2.98
N ARG A 458 -20.50 -4.93 3.88
CA ARG A 458 -19.67 -5.19 5.08
C ARG A 458 -20.16 -6.27 6.03
N ASN A 459 -21.48 -6.50 6.07
CA ASN A 459 -22.12 -7.50 6.95
C ASN A 459 -22.36 -8.86 6.26
N LYS A 460 -22.00 -8.98 4.97
CA LYS A 460 -22.20 -10.19 4.14
C LYS A 460 -20.88 -10.74 3.56
N TYR A 461 -19.90 -9.88 3.32
CA TYR A 461 -18.65 -10.22 2.64
C TYR A 461 -17.42 -9.71 3.41
N ARG A 462 -16.27 -10.37 3.17
CA ARG A 462 -14.94 -9.99 3.70
C ARG A 462 -14.43 -8.71 3.04
N CYS A 463 -15.03 -7.55 3.33
CA CYS A 463 -14.76 -6.31 2.62
C CYS A 463 -14.66 -5.07 3.52
N PHE A 464 -13.92 -4.07 3.04
CA PHE A 464 -13.75 -2.76 3.65
C PHE A 464 -13.46 -1.70 2.57
N ASN A 465 -13.50 -0.41 2.89
CA ASN A 465 -13.10 0.67 1.98
C ASN A 465 -12.01 1.54 2.62
N ASP A 466 -10.90 1.78 1.91
CA ASP A 466 -9.76 2.51 2.47
C ASP A 466 -10.04 4.02 2.61
N ASP A 467 -10.73 4.64 1.65
CA ASP A 467 -11.13 6.06 1.70
C ASP A 467 -11.99 6.44 2.93
N VAL A 468 -12.83 5.51 3.40
CA VAL A 468 -13.79 5.73 4.50
C VAL A 468 -13.27 5.15 5.82
N GLN A 469 -12.77 3.91 5.81
CA GLN A 469 -12.32 3.24 7.03
C GLN A 469 -10.84 3.50 7.29
N GLY A 470 -9.95 3.27 6.32
CA GLY A 470 -8.50 3.44 6.48
C GLY A 470 -8.05 4.89 6.67
N THR A 471 -8.64 5.85 5.94
CA THR A 471 -8.36 7.29 6.13
C THR A 471 -8.84 7.78 7.50
N GLY A 472 -10.02 7.38 7.95
CA GLY A 472 -10.46 7.69 9.31
C GLY A 472 -9.56 7.04 10.37
N ALA A 473 -9.11 5.80 10.13
CA ALA A 473 -8.27 5.05 11.07
C ALA A 473 -6.86 5.64 11.19
N VAL A 474 -6.21 6.06 10.09
CA VAL A 474 -4.90 6.71 10.19
C VAL A 474 -5.00 8.10 10.85
N VAL A 475 -6.06 8.87 10.55
CA VAL A 475 -6.27 10.17 11.21
C VAL A 475 -6.60 9.98 12.70
N LEU A 476 -7.36 8.94 13.05
CA LEU A 476 -7.60 8.53 14.43
C LEU A 476 -6.30 8.14 15.13
N GLY A 477 -5.46 7.28 14.55
CA GLY A 477 -4.17 6.89 15.13
C GLY A 477 -3.26 8.10 15.40
N GLY A 478 -3.16 9.02 14.44
CA GLY A 478 -2.45 10.28 14.61
C GLY A 478 -3.08 11.17 15.68
N TYR A 479 -4.41 11.20 15.79
CA TYR A 479 -5.11 11.96 16.82
C TYR A 479 -4.90 11.38 18.22
N ILE A 480 -4.85 10.05 18.37
CA ILE A 480 -4.51 9.38 19.64
C ILE A 480 -3.11 9.83 20.09
N GLY A 481 -2.11 9.75 19.20
CA GLY A 481 -0.76 10.25 19.47
C GLY A 481 -0.73 11.76 19.78
N ALA A 482 -1.51 12.55 19.04
CA ALA A 482 -1.57 14.00 19.23
C ALA A 482 -2.21 14.40 20.57
N VAL A 483 -3.29 13.75 20.99
CA VAL A 483 -3.89 13.99 22.32
C VAL A 483 -2.87 13.69 23.41
N ASN A 484 -2.17 12.56 23.33
CA ASN A 484 -1.13 12.16 24.29
C ASN A 484 0.02 13.20 24.36
N LEU A 485 0.44 13.77 23.23
CA LEU A 485 1.48 14.81 23.16
C LEU A 485 0.96 16.24 23.47
N SER A 486 -0.36 16.48 23.47
CA SER A 486 -0.93 17.82 23.53
C SER A 486 -0.88 18.48 24.91
N GLY A 487 -0.79 17.69 25.99
CA GLY A 487 -0.97 18.18 27.36
C GLY A 487 -2.37 18.71 27.69
N VAL A 488 -3.32 18.62 26.75
CA VAL A 488 -4.73 19.01 26.93
C VAL A 488 -5.53 17.76 27.35
N PRO A 489 -6.17 17.75 28.54
CA PRO A 489 -6.99 16.62 28.98
C PRO A 489 -8.07 16.24 27.96
N LEU A 490 -8.39 14.95 27.87
CA LEU A 490 -9.33 14.40 26.89
C LEU A 490 -10.70 15.10 26.96
N GLU A 491 -11.13 15.42 28.17
CA GLU A 491 -12.40 16.06 28.51
C GLU A 491 -12.43 17.52 28.07
N GLU A 492 -11.27 18.18 27.99
CA GLU A 492 -11.10 19.57 27.56
C GLU A 492 -10.90 19.72 26.04
N GLN A 493 -10.71 18.62 25.30
CA GLN A 493 -10.50 18.67 23.85
C GLN A 493 -11.71 19.28 23.12
N ARG A 494 -11.44 20.15 22.14
CA ARG A 494 -12.45 20.82 21.30
C ARG A 494 -11.96 20.85 19.86
N LEU A 495 -12.67 20.17 18.96
CA LEU A 495 -12.23 19.91 17.59
C LEU A 495 -13.02 20.75 16.61
N VAL A 496 -12.33 21.63 15.86
CA VAL A 496 -12.90 22.30 14.68
C VAL A 496 -12.49 21.54 13.42
N PHE A 497 -13.49 21.17 12.62
CA PHE A 497 -13.30 20.50 11.33
C PHE A 497 -13.67 21.47 10.21
N MET A 498 -12.68 21.96 9.49
CA MET A 498 -12.89 22.76 8.28
C MET A 498 -13.07 21.83 7.08
N GLY A 499 -14.29 21.73 6.57
CA GLY A 499 -14.68 20.80 5.51
C GLY A 499 -15.72 19.77 5.97
N ALA A 500 -16.96 20.21 6.21
CA ALA A 500 -18.08 19.33 6.57
C ALA A 500 -18.61 18.43 5.42
N GLY A 501 -17.74 18.00 4.50
CA GLY A 501 -18.05 17.03 3.44
C GLY A 501 -18.11 15.60 3.98
N SER A 502 -18.38 14.65 3.08
CA SER A 502 -18.45 13.21 3.39
C SER A 502 -17.18 12.67 4.06
N ALA A 503 -15.98 13.06 3.58
CA ALA A 503 -14.71 12.71 4.21
C ALA A 503 -14.57 13.31 5.63
N GLY A 504 -14.88 14.60 5.80
CA GLY A 504 -14.84 15.27 7.11
C GLY A 504 -15.79 14.67 8.14
N VAL A 505 -17.02 14.34 7.72
CA VAL A 505 -17.99 13.64 8.56
C VAL A 505 -17.53 12.20 8.87
N GLY A 506 -16.94 11.49 7.91
CA GLY A 506 -16.41 10.13 8.12
C GLY A 506 -15.29 10.09 9.15
N VAL A 507 -14.28 10.95 9.00
CA VAL A 507 -13.18 11.11 9.96
C VAL A 507 -13.71 11.53 11.33
N ALA A 508 -14.58 12.55 11.40
CA ALA A 508 -15.14 13.00 12.66
C ALA A 508 -15.97 11.90 13.36
N LYS A 509 -16.68 11.03 12.63
CA LYS A 509 -17.39 9.88 13.20
C LYS A 509 -16.44 8.85 13.84
N GLN A 510 -15.30 8.55 13.22
CA GLN A 510 -14.30 7.66 13.84
C GLN A 510 -13.67 8.30 15.08
N LEU A 511 -13.44 9.62 15.08
CA LEU A 511 -12.96 10.31 16.28
C LEU A 511 -14.03 10.43 17.38
N VAL A 512 -15.34 10.34 17.09
CA VAL A 512 -16.39 10.17 18.12
C VAL A 512 -16.23 8.83 18.85
N GLU A 513 -15.88 7.76 18.13
CA GLU A 513 -15.68 6.41 18.69
C GLU A 513 -14.54 6.36 19.73
N TYR A 514 -13.48 7.14 19.51
CA TYR A 514 -12.37 7.31 20.46
C TYR A 514 -12.80 7.82 21.85
N TYR A 515 -13.80 8.70 21.88
CA TYR A 515 -14.39 9.24 23.10
C TYR A 515 -15.39 8.28 23.74
N THR A 516 -16.26 7.63 22.95
CA THR A 516 -17.27 6.70 23.52
C THR A 516 -16.62 5.48 24.14
N ARG A 517 -15.56 4.95 23.52
CA ARG A 517 -14.70 3.89 24.09
C ARG A 517 -13.93 4.29 25.34
N ARG A 518 -13.92 5.58 25.70
CA ARG A 518 -13.35 6.13 26.95
C ARG A 518 -14.43 6.58 27.94
N GLY A 519 -15.68 6.16 27.73
CA GLY A 519 -16.77 6.29 28.69
C GLY A 519 -17.66 7.52 28.53
N LEU A 520 -17.42 8.38 27.52
CA LEU A 520 -18.37 9.46 27.19
C LEU A 520 -19.60 8.86 26.49
N SER A 521 -20.78 9.43 26.70
CA SER A 521 -21.93 9.12 25.84
C SER A 521 -21.69 9.60 24.41
N GLU A 522 -22.37 9.01 23.42
CA GLU A 522 -22.31 9.46 22.02
C GLU A 522 -22.64 10.97 21.90
N LYS A 523 -23.54 11.48 22.75
CA LYS A 523 -23.86 12.91 22.79
C LYS A 523 -22.66 13.73 23.26
N GLU A 524 -22.08 13.42 24.42
CA GLU A 524 -20.93 14.15 24.97
C GLU A 524 -19.69 14.06 24.08
N ALA A 525 -19.53 12.95 23.36
CA ALA A 525 -18.52 12.78 22.33
C ALA A 525 -18.77 13.71 21.13
N ARG A 526 -19.98 13.69 20.53
CA ARG A 526 -20.34 14.61 19.42
C ARG A 526 -20.27 16.08 19.82
N ASP A 527 -20.60 16.40 21.07
CA ASP A 527 -20.53 17.77 21.61
C ASP A 527 -19.09 18.33 21.63
N LYS A 528 -18.04 17.51 21.41
CA LYS A 528 -16.64 17.93 21.18
C LYS A 528 -16.33 18.46 19.77
N PHE A 529 -17.25 18.31 18.80
CA PHE A 529 -16.99 18.57 17.39
C PHE A 529 -17.76 19.80 16.85
N TRP A 530 -17.07 20.63 16.09
CA TRP A 530 -17.63 21.78 15.38
C TRP A 530 -17.24 21.72 13.90
N LEU A 531 -18.17 21.31 13.03
CA LEU A 531 -17.94 21.18 11.59
C LEU A 531 -18.30 22.49 10.86
N VAL A 532 -17.43 22.91 9.94
CA VAL A 532 -17.53 24.16 9.17
C VAL A 532 -17.57 23.83 7.68
N ASP A 533 -18.42 24.51 6.91
CA ASP A 533 -18.45 24.43 5.45
C ASP A 533 -18.37 25.83 4.79
N THR A 534 -18.61 25.90 3.48
CA THR A 534 -18.56 27.14 2.70
C THR A 534 -19.59 28.20 3.09
N LYS A 535 -20.45 27.95 4.10
CA LYS A 535 -21.38 28.91 4.70
C LYS A 535 -21.08 29.19 6.18
N GLY A 536 -19.94 28.71 6.69
CA GLY A 536 -19.55 28.79 8.10
C GLY A 536 -19.93 27.55 8.90
N LEU A 537 -20.09 27.70 10.22
CA LEU A 537 -20.42 26.62 11.15
C LEU A 537 -21.71 25.90 10.73
N VAL A 538 -21.77 24.58 10.92
CA VAL A 538 -22.99 23.79 10.71
C VAL A 538 -23.84 23.80 11.99
N THR A 539 -24.96 24.51 11.94
CA THR A 539 -25.95 24.59 13.04
C THR A 539 -27.34 24.18 12.53
N SER A 540 -28.26 23.80 13.44
CA SER A 540 -29.64 23.43 13.09
C SER A 540 -30.51 24.61 12.65
N ASP A 541 -30.18 25.82 13.09
CA ASP A 541 -30.91 27.07 12.87
C ASP A 541 -30.37 27.94 11.72
N ARG A 542 -29.34 27.45 11.00
CA ARG A 542 -28.64 28.18 9.92
C ARG A 542 -29.52 28.60 8.74
N GLY A 543 -30.72 28.03 8.64
CA GLY A 543 -31.74 28.38 7.62
C GLY A 543 -31.52 27.76 6.24
N ASP A 544 -30.46 26.97 6.02
CA ASP A 544 -30.24 26.24 4.77
C ASP A 544 -30.54 24.73 4.90
N ARG A 545 -30.92 24.09 3.79
CA ARG A 545 -31.14 22.64 3.75
C ARG A 545 -29.80 21.90 3.87
N LEU A 546 -29.44 21.51 5.09
CA LEU A 546 -28.29 20.65 5.35
C LEU A 546 -28.44 19.30 4.61
N ALA A 547 -27.32 18.82 4.05
CA ALA A 547 -27.21 17.46 3.53
C ALA A 547 -27.23 16.44 4.68
N GLU A 548 -27.72 15.22 4.43
CA GLU A 548 -28.01 14.24 5.47
C GLU A 548 -26.80 13.92 6.37
N HIS A 549 -25.62 13.76 5.75
CA HIS A 549 -24.37 13.50 6.47
C HIS A 549 -23.98 14.61 7.47
N LYS A 550 -24.38 15.87 7.22
CA LYS A 550 -24.05 17.01 8.10
C LYS A 550 -24.88 17.04 9.38
N LYS A 551 -26.11 16.49 9.36
CA LYS A 551 -27.06 16.56 10.50
C LYS A 551 -26.53 15.90 11.77
N TYR A 552 -25.67 14.88 11.64
CA TYR A 552 -25.07 14.17 12.78
C TYR A 552 -24.18 15.07 13.66
N PHE A 553 -23.62 16.14 13.09
CA PHE A 553 -22.73 17.09 13.77
C PHE A 553 -23.28 18.53 13.81
N MET A 554 -24.56 18.76 13.49
CA MET A 554 -25.12 20.10 13.53
C MET A 554 -25.25 20.60 14.97
N ARG A 555 -24.69 21.77 15.26
CA ARG A 555 -24.79 22.40 16.59
C ARG A 555 -26.19 22.92 16.86
N THR A 556 -26.62 22.86 18.11
CA THR A 556 -27.90 23.40 18.62
C THR A 556 -27.69 24.37 19.80
N ASP A 557 -26.43 24.57 20.19
CA ASP A 557 -25.94 25.33 21.34
C ASP A 557 -25.32 26.69 20.95
N ASN A 558 -25.49 27.09 19.69
CA ASN A 558 -25.01 28.36 19.13
C ASN A 558 -25.81 29.59 19.62
N ASN A 559 -26.89 29.40 20.38
CA ASN A 559 -27.71 30.46 20.98
C ASN A 559 -28.20 31.52 19.96
N GLY A 560 -28.59 31.09 18.75
CA GLY A 560 -29.04 31.97 17.67
C GLY A 560 -27.93 32.76 16.96
N ARG A 561 -26.66 32.62 17.39
CA ARG A 561 -25.52 33.21 16.68
C ARG A 561 -25.12 32.33 15.50
N GLN A 562 -24.85 32.97 14.37
CA GLN A 562 -24.29 32.34 13.18
C GLN A 562 -22.83 32.78 13.02
N PHE A 563 -21.94 31.84 12.72
CA PHE A 563 -20.50 32.06 12.56
C PHE A 563 -20.15 31.69 11.11
N ARG A 564 -19.78 32.68 10.30
CA ARG A 564 -19.67 32.63 8.84
C ARG A 564 -18.25 32.39 8.34
N SER A 565 -17.24 32.83 9.09
CA SER A 565 -15.82 32.59 8.78
C SER A 565 -15.20 31.55 9.71
N LEU A 566 -14.02 31.04 9.37
CA LEU A 566 -13.30 30.11 10.26
C LEU A 566 -12.72 30.87 11.46
N GLU A 567 -12.26 32.11 11.30
CA GLU A 567 -11.80 33.00 12.37
C GLU A 567 -12.87 33.18 13.47
N GLU A 568 -14.11 33.50 13.07
CA GLU A 568 -15.25 33.62 14.00
C GLU A 568 -15.51 32.32 14.78
N VAL A 569 -15.30 31.16 14.13
CA VAL A 569 -15.41 29.83 14.76
C VAL A 569 -14.23 29.57 15.69
N ILE A 570 -12.98 29.93 15.35
CA ILE A 570 -11.83 29.78 16.24
C ILE A 570 -12.02 30.63 17.51
N GLU A 571 -12.48 31.88 17.39
CA GLU A 571 -12.69 32.76 18.56
C GLU A 571 -13.78 32.21 19.51
N TYR A 572 -14.89 31.71 18.96
CA TYR A 572 -16.01 31.17 19.72
C TYR A 572 -15.75 29.78 20.29
N VAL A 573 -15.16 28.88 19.49
CA VAL A 573 -14.93 27.48 19.85
C VAL A 573 -13.63 27.30 20.64
N ARG A 574 -12.68 28.25 20.59
CA ARG A 574 -11.36 28.16 21.22
C ARG A 574 -10.79 26.73 21.19
N PRO A 575 -10.60 26.15 19.99
CA PRO A 575 -10.29 24.73 19.84
C PRO A 575 -8.94 24.35 20.41
N SER A 576 -8.79 23.07 20.75
CA SER A 576 -7.50 22.40 20.95
C SER A 576 -6.97 21.76 19.67
N ALA A 577 -7.87 21.39 18.76
CA ALA A 577 -7.55 20.74 17.48
C ALA A 577 -8.28 21.40 16.30
N LEU A 578 -7.55 21.58 15.19
CA LEU A 578 -8.07 22.05 13.91
C LEU A 578 -7.72 21.06 12.80
N VAL A 579 -8.73 20.50 12.14
CA VAL A 579 -8.60 19.49 11.08
C VAL A 579 -9.11 20.04 9.76
N GLY A 580 -8.31 19.94 8.69
CA GLY A 580 -8.59 20.48 7.36
C GLY A 580 -8.83 19.37 6.34
N LEU A 581 -10.03 19.36 5.75
CA LEU A 581 -10.49 18.39 4.75
C LEU A 581 -11.28 19.12 3.64
N THR A 582 -10.70 20.19 3.09
CA THR A 582 -11.35 21.15 2.17
C THR A 582 -10.94 21.05 0.70
N ALA A 583 -9.83 20.39 0.38
CA ALA A 583 -9.13 20.48 -0.91
C ALA A 583 -8.85 21.93 -1.38
N THR A 584 -8.63 22.86 -0.46
CA THR A 584 -8.46 24.30 -0.72
C THR A 584 -7.24 24.84 0.03
N PHE A 585 -6.22 25.27 -0.72
CA PHE A 585 -4.97 25.78 -0.16
C PHE A 585 -5.14 27.16 0.50
N GLY A 586 -4.39 27.38 1.60
CA GLY A 586 -4.33 28.68 2.29
C GLY A 586 -5.53 29.01 3.18
N VAL A 587 -6.46 28.06 3.39
CA VAL A 587 -7.63 28.23 4.27
C VAL A 587 -7.22 28.33 5.75
N PHE A 588 -6.09 27.74 6.15
CA PHE A 588 -5.51 27.97 7.47
C PHE A 588 -4.52 29.13 7.35
N THR A 589 -5.03 30.34 7.60
CA THR A 589 -4.26 31.59 7.60
C THR A 589 -3.44 31.73 8.89
N GLU A 590 -2.48 32.67 8.90
CA GLU A 590 -1.71 32.99 10.12
C GLU A 590 -2.61 33.39 11.30
N SER A 591 -3.68 34.16 11.06
CA SER A 591 -4.63 34.55 12.12
C SER A 591 -5.40 33.35 12.69
N ILE A 592 -5.79 32.39 11.84
CA ILE A 592 -6.44 31.14 12.26
C ILE A 592 -5.50 30.28 13.10
N VAL A 593 -4.25 30.09 12.65
CA VAL A 593 -3.27 29.24 13.34
C VAL A 593 -2.77 29.87 14.64
N ARG A 594 -2.55 31.19 14.67
CA ARG A 594 -2.25 31.91 15.92
C ARG A 594 -3.45 31.93 16.87
N GLY A 595 -4.69 32.01 16.36
CA GLY A 595 -5.91 31.88 17.15
C GLY A 595 -6.07 30.50 17.81
N LEU A 596 -5.74 29.44 17.08
CA LEU A 596 -5.65 28.07 17.61
C LEU A 596 -4.59 27.96 18.73
N LYS A 597 -3.37 28.49 18.50
CA LYS A 597 -2.32 28.53 19.54
C LYS A 597 -2.78 29.29 20.78
N ALA A 598 -3.28 30.51 20.63
CA ALA A 598 -3.74 31.33 21.74
C ALA A 598 -4.89 30.67 22.53
N SER A 599 -5.75 29.89 21.86
CA SER A 599 -6.81 29.10 22.50
C SER A 599 -6.26 27.99 23.40
N VAL A 600 -5.17 27.35 23.00
CA VAL A 600 -4.51 26.26 23.73
C VAL A 600 -3.61 26.78 24.85
N ASP A 601 -2.80 27.81 24.58
CA ASP A 601 -1.94 28.46 25.57
C ASP A 601 -2.77 28.98 26.76
N ALA A 602 -3.95 29.55 26.49
CA ALA A 602 -4.89 30.03 27.51
C ALA A 602 -5.46 28.91 28.42
N GLY A 603 -5.32 27.64 28.04
CA GLY A 603 -5.67 26.49 28.88
C GLY A 603 -4.59 26.08 29.88
N GLY A 604 -3.34 26.54 29.72
CA GLY A 604 -2.23 26.22 30.62
C GLY A 604 -0.87 26.03 29.95
N LEU A 605 0.19 26.18 30.75
CA LEU A 605 1.58 26.06 30.29
C LEU A 605 1.90 24.65 29.77
N GLY A 606 2.72 24.59 28.72
CA GLY A 606 3.19 23.34 28.11
C GLY A 606 2.17 22.63 27.20
N ARG A 607 0.94 23.15 27.08
CA ARG A 607 -0.06 22.63 26.13
C ARG A 607 0.34 22.95 24.68
N ARG A 608 -0.04 22.07 23.74
CA ARG A 608 0.35 22.13 22.32
C ARG A 608 -0.86 22.01 21.39
N PRO A 609 -1.03 22.93 20.41
CA PRO A 609 -2.16 22.89 19.48
C PRO A 609 -2.02 21.76 18.45
N ILE A 610 -3.11 21.04 18.18
CA ILE A 610 -3.17 19.98 17.17
C ILE A 610 -3.66 20.60 15.85
N LEU A 611 -2.87 20.48 14.77
CA LEU A 611 -3.20 21.09 13.47
C LEU A 611 -2.97 20.09 12.33
N PHE A 612 -4.06 19.60 11.74
CA PHE A 612 -4.04 18.54 10.72
C PHE A 612 -4.56 19.04 9.35
N PRO A 613 -3.73 19.66 8.48
CA PRO A 613 -4.09 19.96 7.09
C PRO A 613 -3.96 18.68 6.22
N LEU A 614 -5.06 17.94 6.09
CA LEU A 614 -5.06 16.60 5.49
C LEU A 614 -5.34 16.60 3.98
N SER A 615 -5.67 17.75 3.40
CA SER A 615 -6.00 17.84 1.97
C SER A 615 -4.83 17.51 1.04
N ASN A 616 -5.14 16.79 -0.04
CA ASN A 616 -4.20 16.29 -1.04
C ASN A 616 -4.57 16.79 -2.46
N PRO A 617 -3.59 16.92 -3.38
CA PRO A 617 -2.14 16.87 -3.16
C PRO A 617 -1.64 18.14 -2.44
N LEU A 618 -0.31 18.31 -2.32
CA LEU A 618 0.34 19.43 -1.63
C LEU A 618 -0.21 20.83 -2.00
N THR A 619 -0.57 21.05 -3.27
CA THR A 619 -1.18 22.30 -3.78
C THR A 619 -2.62 22.55 -3.29
N LYS A 620 -3.16 21.67 -2.44
CA LYS A 620 -4.49 21.73 -1.83
C LYS A 620 -4.48 21.67 -0.30
N ALA A 621 -3.31 21.49 0.32
CA ALA A 621 -3.17 21.45 1.78
C ALA A 621 -3.51 22.81 2.41
N GLU A 622 -4.25 22.83 3.51
CA GLU A 622 -4.81 24.06 4.08
C GLU A 622 -3.74 25.08 4.54
N CYS A 623 -2.55 24.62 4.95
CA CYS A 623 -1.32 25.41 5.13
C CYS A 623 -0.08 24.50 4.94
N THR A 624 1.12 25.10 4.86
CA THR A 624 2.38 24.33 4.85
C THR A 624 2.85 23.95 6.26
N PHE A 625 3.74 22.96 6.36
CA PHE A 625 4.40 22.61 7.61
C PHE A 625 5.26 23.75 8.19
N GLU A 626 6.02 24.44 7.33
CA GLU A 626 6.83 25.60 7.71
C GLU A 626 5.96 26.71 8.33
N GLN A 627 4.85 27.04 7.67
CA GLN A 627 3.88 28.00 8.18
C GLN A 627 3.31 27.57 9.53
N ALA A 628 2.90 26.31 9.67
CA ALA A 628 2.38 25.78 10.94
C ALA A 628 3.41 25.89 12.08
N VAL A 629 4.69 25.64 11.83
CA VAL A 629 5.77 25.78 12.82
C VAL A 629 6.01 27.25 13.16
N GLN A 630 6.13 28.13 12.16
CA GLN A 630 6.41 29.56 12.36
C GLN A 630 5.27 30.31 13.05
N TRP A 631 4.01 29.97 12.74
CA TRP A 631 2.83 30.60 13.33
C TRP A 631 2.45 30.04 14.71
N THR A 632 3.10 28.95 15.16
CA THR A 632 2.91 28.40 16.52
C THR A 632 4.16 28.47 17.39
N ASP A 633 5.20 29.17 16.93
CA ASP A 633 6.49 29.30 17.62
C ASP A 633 7.10 27.91 17.94
N GLY A 634 6.85 26.93 17.06
CA GLY A 634 7.26 25.54 17.20
C GLY A 634 6.39 24.65 18.11
N SER A 635 5.30 25.16 18.70
CA SER A 635 4.49 24.36 19.64
C SER A 635 3.53 23.36 18.97
N VAL A 636 3.21 23.51 17.67
CA VAL A 636 2.24 22.67 16.96
C VAL A 636 2.55 21.16 17.00
N ILE A 637 1.50 20.35 17.06
CA ILE A 637 1.50 18.93 16.70
C ILE A 637 0.84 18.83 15.32
N PHE A 638 1.67 18.59 14.30
CA PHE A 638 1.27 18.67 12.89
C PHE A 638 1.25 17.29 12.23
N ALA A 639 0.19 16.99 11.48
CA ALA A 639 0.14 15.90 10.51
C ALA A 639 -0.57 16.31 9.22
N SER A 640 -0.08 15.85 8.07
CA SER A 640 -0.63 16.20 6.76
C SER A 640 -0.91 14.97 5.89
N GLY A 641 -1.77 15.11 4.87
CA GLY A 641 -2.01 14.04 3.91
C GLY A 641 -0.83 13.84 2.94
N SER A 642 -0.23 14.94 2.50
CA SER A 642 0.93 14.97 1.60
C SER A 642 2.24 15.12 2.38
N PRO A 643 3.37 14.58 1.86
CA PRO A 643 4.66 14.69 2.54
C PRO A 643 5.21 16.13 2.46
N PHE A 644 5.81 16.59 3.56
CA PHE A 644 6.59 17.83 3.63
C PHE A 644 8.06 17.52 3.96
N ALA A 645 8.96 18.47 3.66
CA ALA A 645 10.33 18.43 4.16
C ALA A 645 10.38 18.77 5.66
N SER A 646 11.45 18.36 6.35
CA SER A 646 11.76 18.89 7.70
C SER A 646 12.16 20.35 7.61
N PHE A 647 11.81 21.14 8.61
CA PHE A 647 12.07 22.58 8.67
C PHE A 647 13.04 22.89 9.81
N THR A 648 14.13 23.60 9.52
CA THR A 648 15.14 23.98 10.52
C THR A 648 15.07 25.49 10.76
N SER A 649 14.75 25.87 12.00
CA SER A 649 14.81 27.26 12.45
C SER A 649 16.05 27.50 13.31
N LYS A 650 16.43 28.76 13.50
CA LYS A 650 17.43 29.16 14.50
C LYS A 650 16.72 29.79 15.69
N SER A 651 17.12 29.39 16.90
CA SER A 651 16.72 30.08 18.14
C SER A 651 17.35 31.47 18.21
N ILE A 652 16.86 32.29 19.14
CA ILE A 652 17.42 33.62 19.43
C ILE A 652 18.89 33.50 19.88
N ASP A 653 19.21 32.41 20.58
CA ASP A 653 20.55 32.06 21.07
C ASP A 653 21.47 31.44 19.98
N GLY A 654 20.95 31.25 18.77
CA GLY A 654 21.70 30.77 17.60
C GLY A 654 21.74 29.25 17.39
N GLU A 655 21.17 28.47 18.31
CA GLU A 655 21.02 27.01 18.15
C GLU A 655 20.06 26.68 17.00
N SER A 656 20.29 25.58 16.29
CA SER A 656 19.46 25.19 15.13
C SER A 656 18.51 24.06 15.49
N ILE A 657 17.22 24.38 15.64
CA ILE A 657 16.16 23.43 15.98
C ILE A 657 15.52 22.91 14.69
N THR A 658 15.47 21.59 14.51
CA THR A 658 14.84 20.95 13.35
C THR A 658 13.52 20.29 13.76
N TYR A 659 12.46 20.67 13.07
CA TYR A 659 11.11 20.15 13.23
C TYR A 659 10.82 19.13 12.12
N HIS A 660 10.15 18.03 12.47
CA HIS A 660 9.82 16.94 11.57
C HIS A 660 8.30 16.85 11.33
N PRO A 661 7.82 16.81 10.08
CA PRO A 661 6.40 16.66 9.77
C PRO A 661 5.95 15.21 9.91
N ASN A 662 4.69 15.01 10.33
CA ASN A 662 4.03 13.71 10.28
C ASN A 662 3.17 13.61 9.01
N GLN A 663 3.07 12.41 8.42
CA GLN A 663 2.17 12.16 7.29
C GLN A 663 1.09 11.14 7.65
N GLY A 664 -0.17 11.59 7.70
CA GLY A 664 -1.34 10.73 7.92
C GLY A 664 -1.77 10.04 6.64
N ASN A 665 -1.05 8.99 6.25
CA ASN A 665 -1.30 8.23 5.03
C ASN A 665 -1.75 6.79 5.33
N ASN A 666 -2.84 6.34 4.71
CA ASN A 666 -3.47 5.03 4.95
C ASN A 666 -2.52 3.82 4.84
N VAL A 667 -1.34 3.95 4.22
CA VAL A 667 -0.31 2.90 4.17
C VAL A 667 0.17 2.41 5.54
N TYR A 668 -0.02 3.18 6.61
CA TYR A 668 0.21 2.71 7.98
C TYR A 668 -0.90 1.81 8.55
N VAL A 669 -2.05 1.70 7.85
CA VAL A 669 -3.25 0.98 8.31
C VAL A 669 -3.61 -0.18 7.37
N PHE A 670 -3.90 0.08 6.09
CA PHE A 670 -4.47 -0.94 5.20
C PHE A 670 -3.61 -2.21 5.08
N PRO A 671 -2.26 -2.17 5.03
CA PRO A 671 -1.45 -3.37 4.92
C PRO A 671 -1.61 -4.28 6.14
N GLY A 672 -1.51 -3.73 7.35
CA GLY A 672 -1.68 -4.48 8.60
C GLY A 672 -3.13 -4.94 8.82
N LEU A 673 -4.12 -4.11 8.49
CA LEU A 673 -5.55 -4.46 8.60
C LEU A 673 -5.91 -5.63 7.67
N GLY A 674 -5.47 -5.60 6.41
CA GLY A 674 -5.72 -6.67 5.45
C GLY A 674 -4.97 -7.95 5.81
N LEU A 675 -3.68 -7.88 6.17
CA LEU A 675 -2.94 -9.06 6.63
C LEU A 675 -3.56 -9.68 7.89
N GLY A 676 -3.95 -8.86 8.86
CA GLY A 676 -4.59 -9.33 10.09
C GLY A 676 -5.92 -10.03 9.83
N ALA A 677 -6.71 -9.53 8.88
CA ALA A 677 -7.93 -10.18 8.43
C ALA A 677 -7.68 -11.51 7.69
N ILE A 678 -6.66 -11.57 6.82
CA ILE A 678 -6.26 -12.79 6.10
C ILE A 678 -5.79 -13.86 7.10
N LEU A 679 -4.85 -13.51 7.99
CA LEU A 679 -4.23 -14.47 8.91
C LEU A 679 -5.20 -14.93 10.00
N ALA A 680 -6.11 -14.08 10.49
CA ALA A 680 -7.22 -14.51 11.36
C ALA A 680 -8.33 -15.27 10.63
N LYS A 681 -8.28 -15.38 9.29
CA LYS A 681 -9.36 -15.90 8.43
C LYS A 681 -10.70 -15.23 8.76
N ALA A 682 -10.71 -13.90 8.86
CA ALA A 682 -11.86 -13.16 9.37
C ALA A 682 -13.07 -13.28 8.41
N THR A 683 -14.21 -13.72 8.93
CA THR A 683 -15.49 -13.85 8.20
C THR A 683 -16.03 -12.51 7.66
N ARG A 684 -15.69 -11.40 8.34
CA ARG A 684 -16.02 -10.01 7.96
C ARG A 684 -15.02 -9.04 8.62
N ILE A 685 -14.91 -7.82 8.10
CA ILE A 685 -14.14 -6.74 8.75
C ILE A 685 -15.08 -5.94 9.66
N THR A 686 -14.82 -5.93 10.97
CA THR A 686 -15.65 -5.18 11.94
C THR A 686 -15.07 -3.80 12.25
N ASP A 687 -15.90 -2.89 12.79
CA ASP A 687 -15.42 -1.58 13.25
C ASP A 687 -14.41 -1.72 14.41
N GLU A 688 -14.52 -2.76 15.25
CA GLU A 688 -13.52 -3.09 16.27
C GLU A 688 -12.15 -3.40 15.67
N MET A 689 -12.07 -4.11 14.53
CA MET A 689 -10.82 -4.34 13.82
C MET A 689 -10.23 -3.03 13.26
N VAL A 690 -11.08 -2.16 12.70
CA VAL A 690 -10.66 -0.85 12.16
C VAL A 690 -10.17 0.08 13.29
N TYR A 691 -10.94 0.24 14.37
CA TYR A 691 -10.53 1.01 15.55
C TYR A 691 -9.24 0.45 16.17
N THR A 692 -9.12 -0.88 16.28
CA THR A 692 -7.90 -1.52 16.80
C THR A 692 -6.69 -1.23 15.91
N SER A 693 -6.85 -1.18 14.58
CA SER A 693 -5.76 -0.79 13.67
C SER A 693 -5.29 0.65 13.88
N ALA A 694 -6.21 1.58 14.19
CA ALA A 694 -5.88 2.96 14.53
C ALA A 694 -5.16 3.08 15.88
N ALA A 695 -5.64 2.38 16.91
CA ALA A 695 -5.05 2.41 18.25
C ALA A 695 -3.65 1.78 18.29
N SER A 696 -3.49 0.60 17.69
CA SER A 696 -2.20 -0.10 17.63
C SER A 696 -1.15 0.63 16.78
N LEU A 697 -1.57 1.40 15.76
CA LEU A 697 -0.68 2.32 15.04
C LEU A 697 -0.13 3.41 15.99
N ALA A 698 -0.99 4.03 16.80
CA ALA A 698 -0.57 5.06 17.76
C ALA A 698 0.36 4.53 18.86
N GLU A 699 0.30 3.23 19.13
CA GLU A 699 1.14 2.51 20.12
C GLU A 699 2.43 1.91 19.50
N SER A 700 2.59 1.97 18.17
CA SER A 700 3.74 1.37 17.44
C SER A 700 5.01 2.24 17.37
N LEU A 701 4.94 3.48 17.89
CA LEU A 701 6.06 4.41 17.91
C LEU A 701 7.16 3.96 18.89
N ASN A 702 8.41 4.20 18.51
CA ASN A 702 9.57 3.96 19.37
C ASN A 702 9.99 5.21 20.16
N SER A 703 10.89 5.02 21.14
CA SER A 703 11.35 6.09 22.03
C SER A 703 12.01 7.28 21.32
N GLU A 704 12.63 7.08 20.15
CA GLU A 704 13.27 8.13 19.36
C GLU A 704 12.23 8.96 18.59
N GLU A 705 11.24 8.29 17.98
CA GLU A 705 10.11 8.93 17.29
C GLU A 705 9.27 9.78 18.26
N ILE A 706 9.05 9.27 19.48
CA ILE A 706 8.37 10.00 20.56
C ILE A 706 9.20 11.22 21.00
N HIS A 707 10.53 11.10 21.17
CA HIS A 707 11.40 12.25 21.47
C HIS A 707 11.42 13.30 20.34
N LYS A 708 11.27 12.88 19.09
CA LYS A 708 11.12 13.75 17.92
C LYS A 708 9.73 14.41 17.81
N GLY A 709 8.80 14.08 18.72
CA GLY A 709 7.43 14.61 18.71
C GLY A 709 6.58 14.09 17.56
N LEU A 710 6.90 12.90 17.03
CA LEU A 710 6.12 12.25 15.98
C LEU A 710 4.85 11.60 16.56
N ILE A 711 3.85 11.42 15.70
CA ILE A 711 2.57 10.74 15.98
C ILE A 711 2.28 9.59 15.00
N TYR A 712 3.21 9.31 14.08
CA TYR A 712 3.30 8.07 13.31
C TYR A 712 4.76 7.57 13.34
N PRO A 713 5.01 6.26 13.17
CA PRO A 713 6.36 5.73 13.01
C PRO A 713 7.08 6.30 11.78
N ALA A 714 8.42 6.26 11.76
CA ALA A 714 9.18 6.58 10.55
C ALA A 714 8.77 5.65 9.39
N ILE A 715 8.79 6.14 8.14
CA ILE A 715 8.30 5.35 6.99
C ILE A 715 9.14 4.09 6.74
N GLU A 716 10.42 4.10 7.12
CA GLU A 716 11.28 2.91 7.19
C GLU A 716 10.66 1.77 8.02
N ARG A 717 9.93 2.13 9.08
CA ARG A 717 9.29 1.21 10.01
C ARG A 717 7.83 0.92 9.68
N VAL A 718 7.34 1.29 8.48
CA VAL A 718 5.97 0.94 8.04
C VAL A 718 5.72 -0.57 8.07
N ARG A 719 6.78 -1.39 7.92
CA ARG A 719 6.72 -2.85 8.01
C ARG A 719 6.64 -3.39 9.44
N ASP A 720 7.35 -2.78 10.38
CA ASP A 720 7.18 -3.07 11.82
C ASP A 720 5.79 -2.67 12.31
N ALA A 721 5.33 -1.49 11.89
CA ALA A 721 4.00 -0.96 12.23
C ALA A 721 2.89 -1.85 11.67
N SER A 722 3.00 -2.28 10.40
CA SER A 722 2.04 -3.20 9.76
C SER A 722 1.95 -4.55 10.48
N LEU A 723 3.07 -5.06 11.02
CA LEU A 723 3.09 -6.28 11.84
C LEU A 723 2.35 -6.07 13.18
N ILE A 724 2.58 -4.94 13.86
CA ILE A 724 1.91 -4.62 15.13
C ILE A 724 0.40 -4.47 14.90
N VAL A 725 0.01 -3.72 13.86
CA VAL A 725 -1.38 -3.56 13.44
C VAL A 725 -2.02 -4.91 13.10
N CYS A 726 -1.33 -5.76 12.32
CA CYS A 726 -1.79 -7.12 12.00
C CYS A 726 -2.07 -7.93 13.27
N ARG A 727 -1.14 -7.93 14.24
CA ARG A 727 -1.26 -8.69 15.49
C ARG A 727 -2.48 -8.26 16.32
N GLU A 728 -2.69 -6.96 16.48
CA GLU A 728 -3.85 -6.46 17.25
C GLU A 728 -5.17 -6.62 16.48
N VAL A 729 -5.16 -6.51 15.14
CA VAL A 729 -6.32 -6.82 14.28
C VAL A 729 -6.68 -8.32 14.35
N MET A 730 -5.70 -9.23 14.40
CA MET A 730 -5.95 -10.66 14.61
C MET A 730 -6.62 -10.91 15.97
N LYS A 731 -6.10 -10.31 17.06
CA LYS A 731 -6.73 -10.39 18.39
C LYS A 731 -8.15 -9.81 18.38
N ALA A 732 -8.38 -8.68 17.71
CA ALA A 732 -9.71 -8.08 17.54
C ALA A 732 -10.68 -9.05 16.82
N ALA A 733 -10.22 -9.72 15.76
CA ALA A 733 -11.03 -10.71 15.04
C ALA A 733 -11.44 -11.91 15.91
N ARG A 734 -10.61 -12.33 16.88
CA ARG A 734 -11.01 -13.33 17.89
C ARG A 734 -12.01 -12.75 18.89
N ARG A 735 -11.76 -11.56 19.46
CA ARG A 735 -12.68 -10.90 20.42
C ARG A 735 -14.10 -10.74 19.88
N GLU A 736 -14.20 -10.40 18.60
CA GLU A 736 -15.45 -10.17 17.87
C GLU A 736 -16.16 -11.47 17.40
N GLY A 737 -15.56 -12.64 17.65
CA GLY A 737 -16.07 -13.93 17.17
C GLY A 737 -16.12 -14.05 15.65
N VAL A 738 -15.21 -13.39 14.93
CA VAL A 738 -15.15 -13.41 13.44
C VAL A 738 -13.99 -14.21 12.86
N SER A 739 -13.01 -14.58 13.70
CA SER A 739 -11.87 -15.45 13.34
C SER A 739 -12.30 -16.90 13.05
N GLU A 740 -11.74 -17.51 12.01
CA GLU A 740 -11.89 -18.96 11.69
C GLU A 740 -10.61 -19.76 12.02
N LEU A 741 -9.74 -19.24 12.89
CA LEU A 741 -8.60 -19.99 13.44
C LEU A 741 -9.03 -20.92 14.59
N PRO A 742 -8.44 -22.12 14.76
CA PRO A 742 -8.74 -23.02 15.87
C PRO A 742 -8.40 -22.41 17.23
N GLU A 743 -9.22 -22.69 18.25
CA GLU A 743 -9.01 -22.14 19.60
C GLU A 743 -7.73 -22.68 20.27
N GLU A 744 -7.31 -23.91 19.94
CA GLU A 744 -6.03 -24.49 20.38
C GLU A 744 -4.82 -23.61 20.01
N GLN A 745 -4.85 -23.01 18.80
CA GLN A 745 -3.80 -22.11 18.31
C GLN A 745 -3.81 -20.77 19.05
N TRP A 746 -4.99 -20.31 19.52
CA TRP A 746 -5.09 -19.11 20.34
C TRP A 746 -4.60 -19.33 21.77
N VAL A 747 -4.87 -20.49 22.37
CA VAL A 747 -4.37 -20.86 23.70
C VAL A 747 -2.84 -20.87 23.73
N GLU A 748 -2.18 -21.44 22.71
CA GLU A 748 -0.71 -21.37 22.56
C GLU A 748 -0.21 -19.91 22.57
N TRP A 749 -0.87 -19.01 21.83
CA TRP A 749 -0.50 -17.60 21.79
C TRP A 749 -0.85 -16.81 23.06
N GLU A 750 -1.72 -17.32 23.93
CA GLU A 750 -1.98 -16.74 25.26
C GLU A 750 -0.98 -17.23 26.31
N GLU A 751 -0.55 -18.50 26.26
CA GLU A 751 0.48 -19.05 27.15
C GLU A 751 1.86 -18.42 26.89
N TRP A 752 2.26 -18.29 25.62
CA TRP A 752 3.54 -17.72 25.20
C TRP A 752 3.49 -16.22 24.87
N GLY A 753 2.28 -15.64 24.89
CA GLY A 753 2.02 -14.22 24.66
C GLY A 753 2.35 -13.73 23.25
N ASP A 754 2.38 -12.40 23.12
CA ASP A 754 2.59 -11.69 21.85
C ASP A 754 3.84 -12.10 21.07
N VAL A 755 4.84 -12.70 21.71
CA VAL A 755 6.06 -13.20 21.06
C VAL A 755 5.73 -14.35 20.09
N ALA A 756 4.90 -15.31 20.49
CA ALA A 756 4.55 -16.47 19.65
C ALA A 756 3.68 -16.06 18.45
N LEU A 757 2.65 -15.24 18.68
CA LEU A 757 1.83 -14.68 17.60
C LEU A 757 2.66 -13.78 16.67
N THR A 758 3.60 -12.99 17.21
CA THR A 758 4.53 -12.20 16.38
C THR A 758 5.45 -13.09 15.54
N ALA A 759 5.94 -14.20 16.08
CA ALA A 759 6.76 -15.15 15.35
C ALA A 759 5.97 -15.82 14.21
N TYR A 760 4.74 -16.26 14.48
CA TYR A 760 3.82 -16.80 13.48
C TYR A 760 3.57 -15.79 12.35
N ILE A 761 3.24 -14.52 12.67
CA ILE A 761 3.04 -13.48 11.65
C ILE A 761 4.31 -13.31 10.80
N LYS A 762 5.50 -13.20 11.42
CA LYS A 762 6.79 -13.09 10.70
C LYS A 762 7.12 -14.31 9.83
N GLU A 763 6.61 -15.49 10.16
CA GLU A 763 6.74 -16.71 9.35
C GLU A 763 5.85 -16.65 8.10
N LYS A 764 4.67 -16.02 8.17
CA LYS A 764 3.75 -15.88 7.01
C LYS A 764 4.01 -14.63 6.17
N MET A 765 4.70 -13.61 6.69
CA MET A 765 5.11 -12.43 5.93
C MET A 765 6.16 -12.80 4.86
N TYR A 766 5.80 -12.68 3.58
CA TYR A 766 6.73 -12.78 2.46
C TYR A 766 7.88 -11.77 2.58
N ASP A 767 9.11 -12.29 2.58
CA ASP A 767 10.37 -11.55 2.69
C ASP A 767 11.28 -12.01 1.52
N PRO A 768 11.54 -11.15 0.50
CA PRO A 768 12.24 -11.55 -0.71
C PRO A 768 13.71 -11.86 -0.42
N MET A 769 14.03 -13.16 -0.41
CA MET A 769 15.33 -13.69 0.01
C MET A 769 16.14 -14.25 -1.17
N SER A 770 17.42 -14.53 -0.91
CA SER A 770 18.26 -15.29 -1.83
C SER A 770 19.08 -16.33 -1.07
N PHE A 771 19.76 -17.22 -1.79
CA PHE A 771 20.52 -18.35 -1.24
C PHE A 771 21.51 -17.99 -0.10
N GLY A 772 22.00 -16.74 -0.05
CA GLY A 772 22.86 -16.24 1.02
C GLY A 772 22.14 -15.94 2.35
N THR A 773 20.84 -15.62 2.33
CA THR A 773 20.07 -15.25 3.54
C THR A 773 19.33 -16.42 4.17
N GLU A 774 18.98 -17.46 3.39
CA GLU A 774 18.29 -18.65 3.88
C GLU A 774 19.12 -19.41 4.94
N ARG A 775 20.45 -19.46 4.77
CA ARG A 775 21.39 -20.08 5.72
C ARG A 775 21.60 -19.30 7.02
N ALA A 776 20.97 -18.13 7.20
CA ALA A 776 21.06 -17.32 8.42
C ALA A 776 19.83 -17.45 9.33
N ARG A 777 18.86 -18.32 8.98
CA ARG A 777 17.63 -18.59 9.76
C ARG A 777 17.58 -20.00 10.38
N PHE A 778 18.67 -20.78 10.29
CA PHE A 778 18.82 -22.14 10.82
C PHE A 778 20.08 -22.26 11.69
#